data_AF-A0A103RX04-F1
#
_entry.id   AF-A0A103RX04-F1
#
_cell.length_a   1.000
_cell.length_b   1.000
_cell.length_c   1.000
_cell.angle_alpha   90.00
_cell.angle_beta   90.00
_cell.angle_gamma   90.00
#
_symmetry.space_group_name_H-M   'P 1'
#
loop_
_entity.id
_entity.type
_entity.pdbx_description
1 polymer ?
#
loop_
_entity_poly.entity_id
_entity_poly.type
_entity_poly.pdbx_seq_one_letter_code
_entity_poly.pdbx_strand_id
1 'polypeptide(L)'
;MPDLTDDMRVEVCCSTLMDGNVDQHHTSKLYAAAKQRAARRVNQSAKVAGDDEDDEMTAIPVLVCPRVFGLRTEHGHSNDRLPLRIAPVVIAARLNRKGALIGDDGTSAPVLIPRNLLEPTPWDVAIGTVDAADAAYAKRDVAPGTWGALVAQADLLLNELTGETLDVLTIAGYEPLEVGVVLMRGPGKATQQIESLVDRLRSPDSPALPLVDALLREASAAELLTPREQLARSAAHLGQMECRYGLADSQRESLMHHLSDAAPAVLAVDGPPGTGKTTLLLSAIATAWVDAALRDGEPPVVVAASTNNQAVLNILRAFAEVVDSPGPFAGRWLRGLESYGLFLPSKSKEIQENFPVHAMRGKGRDATYDARAYETQDGLAAARATFLEHAKQAFPDEPDLSPKRVAALVKEKMSDCAARVRVVVDALLRLNDAADGAPMTTASVTTLQARADGVLADGEAASAAAAERVNGLLEVRRRWTRHCADERWWVSLLVVLRIGGTLRRQRDAAYWAETEGASYALVGAAFRRLTRRADIDAALADLVDAAEQARADADAAVERAKQFKDGVDAAVDVVRGVVGQSGELTPQAAQVALDMGPRYSAFKLATHYWEARYLIEVDEQLGRAGAMDDNRAPEKMLRQYRRLAKLHPCFVATLYTLPYRFTGYLGEEKPLYDAIDLLIVDEAGQVAPEIGVPSFALARRALIVGDVDQIKPIWSVPQAVDLVNALRHGVASDTAAQAAFHQSGLAASAGSLMQVAQRATPYSKHPQRGRGMFLSEHRRCWPEIIAICNRLSYQGLLLPRRNEGPRRMVPSVGYVHLPGVAIRNGTSRSNSVEAAAIAKWLALRRGEIESAFASDGKTFGQLVAVVTPFSAQARVVRRALDDALGRHHGVTVGTIHALQGAERRVVIFSPTYGLGTSPGATFFDTDPSILNVAISRAQDAFLIFGNMHLFRPAGSHPSAIVGSMLFTGGNNEIADVPTECLVPGYDLAPAALIRDLDAHRAVLAEAFETVRTRLVIVSPFLARPAIEADGIIERIAAAKRRGVRVTVVSDPGLNQRDPAAYQHCVDRLRAAGATIRAAESQGVHSKLVLVDYAWLVVGSFNWLSAARDEASDYARYESSLRYDGHEAFQMIGRTLRDLRDIVGSVPDAHCQPE
;
A
#
# COMPACT_ATOMS: atom_id res chain seq x y z
N MET A 1 -5.01 25.17 12.63
CA MET A 1 -5.49 25.87 13.84
C MET A 1 -4.29 26.47 14.54
N PRO A 2 -4.34 27.73 14.98
CA PRO A 2 -3.38 28.21 15.96
C PRO A 2 -3.50 27.34 17.22
N ASP A 3 -2.37 27.05 17.86
CA ASP A 3 -2.40 26.33 19.12
C ASP A 3 -2.98 27.24 20.20
N LEU A 4 -4.29 27.08 20.46
CA LEU A 4 -5.00 27.82 21.50
C LEU A 4 -4.53 27.44 22.91
N THR A 5 -3.56 26.53 23.05
CA THR A 5 -2.90 26.16 24.30
C THR A 5 -1.51 26.77 24.48
N ASP A 6 -0.95 27.45 23.47
CA ASP A 6 0.39 28.06 23.52
C ASP A 6 0.49 29.18 24.59
N ASP A 7 1.68 29.30 25.20
CA ASP A 7 2.01 30.28 26.24
C ASP A 7 2.14 31.71 25.68
N MET A 8 2.35 31.82 24.36
CA MET A 8 2.47 33.10 23.65
C MET A 8 1.12 33.64 23.15
N ARG A 9 0.06 33.43 23.93
CA ARG A 9 -1.28 33.96 23.68
C ARG A 9 -1.71 34.96 24.75
N VAL A 10 -2.67 35.80 24.37
CA VAL A 10 -3.42 36.65 25.29
C VAL A 10 -4.91 36.45 25.07
N GLU A 11 -5.68 36.40 26.17
CA GLU A 11 -7.13 36.27 26.15
C GLU A 11 -7.71 37.65 26.39
N VAL A 12 -8.51 38.12 25.43
CA VAL A 12 -9.08 39.47 25.41
C VAL A 12 -10.60 39.31 25.34
N CYS A 13 -11.34 40.24 25.94
CA CYS A 13 -12.80 40.22 25.86
C CYS A 13 -13.25 40.27 24.39
N CYS A 14 -14.26 39.46 24.05
CA CYS A 14 -14.80 39.37 22.69
C CYS A 14 -15.21 40.75 22.15
N SER A 15 -15.96 41.53 22.95
CA SER A 15 -16.40 42.87 22.54
C SER A 15 -15.24 43.81 22.20
N THR A 16 -14.18 43.79 23.01
CA THR A 16 -12.98 44.61 22.78
C THR A 16 -12.27 44.25 21.48
N LEU A 17 -12.18 42.97 21.15
CA LEU A 17 -11.61 42.52 19.89
C LEU A 17 -12.49 42.86 18.69
N MET A 18 -13.82 42.74 18.81
CA MET A 18 -14.74 43.11 17.74
C MET A 18 -14.63 44.61 17.39
N ASP A 19 -14.39 45.46 18.39
CA ASP A 19 -14.12 46.90 18.21
C ASP A 19 -12.71 47.21 17.65
N GLY A 20 -11.87 46.20 17.46
CA GLY A 20 -10.52 46.34 16.88
C GLY A 20 -9.45 46.76 17.87
N ASN A 21 -9.64 46.51 19.17
CA ASN A 21 -8.72 46.92 20.21
C ASN A 21 -8.21 45.72 21.04
N VAL A 22 -7.03 45.91 21.63
CA VAL A 22 -6.39 45.04 22.61
C VAL A 22 -5.92 45.92 23.75
N ASP A 23 -6.19 45.55 25.00
CA ASP A 23 -5.80 46.38 26.14
C ASP A 23 -4.28 46.52 26.26
N GLN A 24 -3.86 47.57 26.98
CA GLN A 24 -2.45 47.95 27.10
C GLN A 24 -1.59 46.87 27.76
N HIS A 25 -2.16 46.10 28.69
CA HIS A 25 -1.44 45.03 29.39
C HIS A 25 -1.10 43.89 28.43
N HIS A 26 -2.08 43.40 27.68
CA HIS A 26 -1.89 42.36 26.68
C HIS A 26 -1.03 42.81 25.50
N THR A 27 -1.19 44.05 25.04
CA THR A 27 -0.35 44.65 23.99
C THR A 27 1.13 44.67 24.40
N SER A 28 1.43 45.11 25.62
CA SER A 28 2.81 45.14 26.13
C SER A 28 3.44 43.74 26.21
N LYS A 29 2.65 42.73 26.62
CA LYS A 29 3.09 41.33 26.69
C LYS A 29 3.44 40.78 25.30
N LEU A 30 2.61 41.04 24.29
CA LEU A 30 2.86 40.59 22.91
C LEU A 30 4.10 41.27 22.30
N TYR A 31 4.29 42.57 22.53
CA TYR A 31 5.49 43.29 22.05
C TYR A 31 6.79 42.82 22.72
N ALA A 32 6.75 42.49 24.02
CA ALA A 32 7.90 41.91 24.71
C ALA A 32 8.29 40.54 24.12
N ALA A 33 7.29 39.70 23.83
CA ALA A 33 7.50 38.42 23.17
C ALA A 33 8.04 38.57 21.73
N ALA A 34 7.53 39.57 20.98
CA ALA A 34 8.02 39.88 19.63
C ALA A 34 9.51 40.29 19.64
N LYS A 35 9.90 41.14 20.60
CA LYS A 35 11.29 41.56 20.78
C LYS A 35 12.21 40.38 21.12
N GLN A 36 11.76 39.45 21.96
CA GLN A 36 12.51 38.23 22.28
C GLN A 36 12.67 37.30 21.06
N ARG A 37 11.64 37.17 20.21
CA ARG A 37 11.70 36.43 18.94
C ARG A 37 12.66 37.11 17.94
N ALA A 38 12.60 38.43 17.82
CA ALA A 38 13.49 39.20 16.94
C ALA A 38 14.95 39.08 17.39
N ALA A 39 15.25 39.18 18.69
CA ALA A 39 16.60 38.98 19.22
C ALA A 39 17.17 37.58 18.93
N ARG A 40 16.32 36.54 18.89
CA ARG A 40 16.72 35.18 18.46
C ARG A 40 17.01 35.09 16.96
N ARG A 41 16.34 35.89 16.12
CA ARG A 41 16.59 36.01 14.67
C ARG A 41 17.82 36.87 14.35
N VAL A 42 18.08 37.94 15.12
CA VAL A 42 19.19 38.88 14.85
C VAL A 42 20.58 38.28 15.17
N ASN A 43 20.66 37.19 15.95
CA ASN A 43 21.87 36.37 16.01
C ASN A 43 22.16 35.57 14.71
N GLN A 44 21.37 35.74 13.63
CA GLN A 44 21.54 35.08 12.32
C GLN A 44 21.85 36.04 11.15
N SER A 45 22.06 37.34 11.38
CA SER A 45 22.50 38.26 10.31
C SER A 45 23.32 39.43 10.88
N ALA A 46 24.46 39.71 10.26
CA ALA A 46 25.44 40.69 10.67
C ALA A 46 24.87 42.10 10.96
N LYS A 47 25.57 42.81 11.86
CA LYS A 47 25.46 44.24 12.19
C LYS A 47 24.89 45.09 11.05
N VAL A 48 23.73 45.70 11.30
CA VAL A 48 23.38 47.00 10.70
C VAL A 48 23.39 48.01 11.84
N ALA A 49 24.20 49.05 11.65
CA ALA A 49 24.31 50.20 12.53
C ALA A 49 23.13 51.16 12.30
N GLY A 50 22.72 51.86 13.36
CA GLY A 50 21.75 52.95 13.31
C GLY A 50 20.72 52.85 14.41
N ASP A 51 21.07 53.35 15.60
CA ASP A 51 20.08 53.85 16.56
C ASP A 51 19.46 55.14 15.99
N ASP A 52 18.19 55.35 16.34
CA ASP A 52 17.39 56.57 16.20
C ASP A 52 16.89 56.97 14.80
N GLU A 53 15.59 56.67 14.57
CA GLU A 53 14.54 57.47 13.88
C GLU A 53 13.55 56.57 13.12
N ASP A 54 12.51 56.10 13.83
CA ASP A 54 11.11 55.87 13.36
C ASP A 54 10.36 54.91 14.31
N ASP A 55 10.15 55.34 15.55
CA ASP A 55 9.52 54.53 16.62
C ASP A 55 7.96 54.50 16.53
N GLU A 56 7.38 54.99 15.42
CA GLU A 56 5.95 54.86 15.06
C GLU A 56 5.66 53.72 14.05
N MET A 57 6.69 53.04 13.52
CA MET A 57 6.58 52.22 12.29
C MET A 57 6.76 50.69 12.47
N THR A 58 6.40 50.10 13.62
CA THR A 58 6.49 48.64 13.81
C THR A 58 5.26 48.03 14.48
N ALA A 59 4.10 48.07 13.80
CA ALA A 59 2.99 47.17 14.15
C ALA A 59 3.45 45.70 14.01
N ILE A 60 3.17 44.84 14.98
CA ILE A 60 3.59 43.43 14.98
C ILE A 60 2.51 42.55 14.34
N PRO A 61 2.85 41.54 13.52
CA PRO A 61 1.86 40.66 12.91
C PRO A 61 1.26 39.70 13.95
N VAL A 62 -0.07 39.63 13.98
CA VAL A 62 -0.85 38.80 14.92
C VAL A 62 -1.91 37.98 14.19
N LEU A 63 -2.32 36.88 14.82
CA LEU A 63 -3.52 36.12 14.48
C LEU A 63 -4.54 36.38 15.59
N VAL A 64 -5.76 36.74 15.19
CA VAL A 64 -6.85 37.08 16.09
C VAL A 64 -7.98 36.09 15.88
N CYS A 65 -8.41 35.44 16.94
CA CYS A 65 -9.60 34.60 17.00
C CYS A 65 -10.67 35.41 17.75
N PRO A 66 -11.61 36.08 17.06
CA PRO A 66 -12.51 37.02 17.72
C PRO A 66 -13.39 36.37 18.79
N ARG A 67 -13.75 35.10 18.59
CA ARG A 67 -14.50 34.30 19.57
C ARG A 67 -13.98 32.87 19.68
N VAL A 68 -13.97 32.32 20.88
CA VAL A 68 -13.54 30.96 21.20
C VAL A 68 -14.70 30.17 21.83
N PHE A 69 -14.73 28.87 21.57
CA PHE A 69 -15.73 27.94 22.10
C PHE A 69 -15.04 26.90 22.99
N GLY A 70 -15.61 26.63 24.17
CA GLY A 70 -15.15 25.64 25.13
C GLY A 70 -15.90 24.32 25.01
N LEU A 71 -15.23 23.19 25.23
CA LEU A 71 -15.86 21.87 25.25
C LEU A 71 -16.84 21.78 26.44
N ARG A 72 -18.11 21.42 26.20
CA ARG A 72 -19.08 21.19 27.27
C ARG A 72 -18.68 19.94 28.06
N THR A 73 -18.58 20.06 29.38
CA THR A 73 -18.32 18.94 30.29
C THR A 73 -19.61 18.18 30.61
N GLU A 74 -19.83 17.06 29.94
CA GLU A 74 -20.88 16.09 30.32
C GLU A 74 -20.29 15.07 31.31
N HIS A 75 -20.83 15.01 32.54
CA HIS A 75 -20.48 14.01 33.59
C HIS A 75 -18.98 13.90 33.97
N GLY A 76 -18.25 15.02 34.04
CA GLY A 76 -16.97 15.10 34.76
C GLY A 76 -15.75 14.47 34.09
N HIS A 77 -15.83 14.05 32.82
CA HIS A 77 -14.67 13.54 32.07
C HIS A 77 -14.50 14.22 30.71
N SER A 78 -13.26 14.62 30.38
CA SER A 78 -12.91 15.15 29.05
C SER A 78 -12.74 14.02 28.05
N ASN A 79 -13.28 14.19 26.85
CA ASN A 79 -12.99 13.31 25.71
C ASN A 79 -11.63 13.70 25.12
N ASP A 80 -10.63 12.83 25.20
CA ASP A 80 -9.25 13.09 24.72
C ASP A 80 -9.16 13.39 23.20
N ARG A 81 -10.22 13.11 22.44
CA ARG A 81 -10.26 13.34 20.97
C ARG A 81 -10.93 14.64 20.55
N LEU A 82 -11.57 15.36 21.48
CA LEU A 82 -12.16 16.67 21.21
C LEU A 82 -11.26 17.76 21.82
N PRO A 83 -10.84 18.78 21.06
CA PRO A 83 -10.04 19.86 21.61
C PRO A 83 -10.81 20.62 22.69
N LEU A 84 -10.17 20.93 23.81
CA LEU A 84 -10.80 21.66 24.93
C LEU A 84 -11.36 23.03 24.51
N ARG A 85 -10.73 23.66 23.53
CA ARG A 85 -11.15 24.95 22.96
C ARG A 85 -10.98 24.96 21.44
N ILE A 86 -11.91 25.62 20.75
CA ILE A 86 -11.86 25.84 19.29
C ILE A 86 -12.18 27.29 18.93
N ALA A 87 -11.60 27.79 17.85
CA ALA A 87 -11.93 29.07 17.23
C ALA A 87 -12.42 28.84 15.79
N PRO A 88 -13.67 29.17 15.44
CA PRO A 88 -14.21 28.87 14.11
C PRO A 88 -13.61 29.75 13.00
N VAL A 89 -13.05 30.91 13.34
CA VAL A 89 -12.41 31.85 12.40
C VAL A 89 -11.11 32.40 12.99
N VAL A 90 -10.15 32.64 12.13
CA VAL A 90 -8.88 33.31 12.43
C VAL A 90 -8.70 34.48 11.46
N ILE A 91 -8.38 35.65 11.99
CA ILE A 91 -8.12 36.87 11.23
C ILE A 91 -6.65 37.25 11.40
N ALA A 92 -5.91 37.39 10.29
CA ALA A 92 -4.56 37.94 10.28
C ALA A 92 -4.63 39.48 10.30
N ALA A 93 -3.92 40.08 11.24
CA ALA A 93 -3.89 41.53 11.42
C ALA A 93 -2.50 41.99 11.90
N ARG A 94 -2.30 43.29 12.00
CA ARG A 94 -1.17 43.89 12.70
C ARG A 94 -1.66 44.59 13.95
N LEU A 95 -0.95 44.40 15.05
CA LEU A 95 -1.20 45.08 16.32
C LEU A 95 -0.18 46.21 16.48
N ASN A 96 -0.66 47.44 16.65
CA ASN A 96 0.22 48.58 16.95
C ASN A 96 0.46 48.75 18.46
N ARG A 97 1.42 49.60 18.85
CA ARG A 97 1.75 49.86 20.28
C ARG A 97 0.61 50.52 21.08
N LYS A 98 -0.37 51.12 20.39
CA LYS A 98 -1.58 51.73 21.00
C LYS A 98 -2.70 50.71 21.22
N GLY A 99 -2.47 49.43 20.89
CA GLY A 99 -3.45 48.36 21.06
C GLY A 99 -4.47 48.23 19.93
N ALA A 100 -4.36 49.01 18.84
CA ALA A 100 -5.31 48.92 17.73
C ALA A 100 -4.89 47.84 16.71
N LEU A 101 -5.87 47.07 16.25
CA LEU A 101 -5.76 46.09 15.18
C LEU A 101 -6.02 46.75 13.83
N ILE A 102 -5.08 46.57 12.91
CA ILE A 102 -5.16 47.08 11.53
C ILE A 102 -4.95 45.93 10.54
N GLY A 103 -5.43 46.11 9.31
CA GLY A 103 -5.21 45.15 8.22
C GLY A 103 -3.72 44.88 7.99
N ASP A 104 -3.40 43.65 7.58
CA ASP A 104 -2.03 43.29 7.18
C ASP A 104 -1.92 43.21 5.65
N ASP A 105 -1.37 44.25 5.04
CA ASP A 105 -1.19 44.37 3.58
C ASP A 105 -0.25 43.29 2.99
N GLY A 106 0.51 42.60 3.86
CA GLY A 106 1.37 41.48 3.47
C GLY A 106 0.63 40.15 3.29
N THR A 107 -0.68 40.09 3.53
CA THR A 107 -1.47 38.86 3.48
C THR A 107 -2.58 38.94 2.44
N SER A 108 -2.56 38.03 1.47
CA SER A 108 -3.60 37.91 0.43
C SER A 108 -4.86 37.17 0.88
N ALA A 109 -4.86 36.61 2.10
CA ALA A 109 -6.00 35.93 2.71
C ALA A 109 -6.11 36.27 4.23
N PRO A 110 -6.53 37.49 4.59
CA PRO A 110 -6.58 37.95 5.97
C PRO A 110 -7.63 37.24 6.84
N VAL A 111 -8.63 36.57 6.28
CA VAL A 111 -9.66 35.84 7.04
C VAL A 111 -9.63 34.36 6.64
N LEU A 112 -9.50 33.47 7.62
CA LEU A 112 -9.31 32.05 7.42
C LEU A 112 -10.21 31.21 8.34
N ILE A 113 -10.86 30.21 7.77
CA ILE A 113 -11.47 29.10 8.52
C ILE A 113 -10.40 28.05 8.81
N PRO A 114 -10.22 27.63 10.07
CA PRO A 114 -9.23 26.62 10.38
C PRO A 114 -9.55 25.26 9.74
N ARG A 115 -8.59 24.74 8.96
CA ARG A 115 -8.70 23.47 8.24
C ARG A 115 -9.17 22.28 9.09
N ASN A 116 -8.78 22.21 10.37
CA ASN A 116 -9.16 21.12 11.27
C ASN A 116 -10.65 21.13 11.66
N LEU A 117 -11.39 22.19 11.34
CA LEU A 117 -12.85 22.25 11.48
C LEU A 117 -13.59 22.01 10.16
N LEU A 118 -12.88 21.70 9.08
CA LEU A 118 -13.45 21.40 7.76
C LEU A 118 -13.32 19.91 7.44
N GLU A 119 -14.39 19.28 6.97
CA GLU A 119 -14.34 17.91 6.47
C GLU A 119 -13.58 17.85 5.13
N PRO A 120 -12.67 16.88 4.93
CA PRO A 120 -12.30 15.81 5.86
C PRO A 120 -11.39 16.30 7.00
N THR A 121 -11.70 15.95 8.26
CA THR A 121 -10.92 16.35 9.46
C THR A 121 -10.58 15.14 10.34
N PRO A 122 -9.42 15.15 11.05
CA PRO A 122 -9.11 14.16 12.08
C PRO A 122 -9.92 14.33 13.38
N TRP A 123 -10.63 15.45 13.56
CA TRP A 123 -11.43 15.69 14.76
C TRP A 123 -12.84 15.14 14.63
N ASP A 124 -13.43 14.74 15.76
CA ASP A 124 -14.84 14.33 15.85
C ASP A 124 -15.81 15.55 15.74
N VAL A 125 -15.32 16.73 15.34
CA VAL A 125 -16.07 17.98 15.16
C VAL A 125 -15.66 18.71 13.88
N ALA A 126 -16.65 19.17 13.11
CA ALA A 126 -16.47 20.01 11.93
C ALA A 126 -17.63 21.01 11.84
N ILE A 127 -17.38 22.18 11.24
CA ILE A 127 -18.38 23.21 10.97
C ILE A 127 -18.72 23.31 9.47
N GLY A 128 -17.91 22.70 8.59
CA GLY A 128 -18.01 22.88 7.15
C GLY A 128 -17.25 21.81 6.37
N THR A 129 -17.22 21.93 5.04
CA THR A 129 -16.36 21.11 4.15
C THR A 129 -15.30 21.99 3.49
N VAL A 130 -14.17 21.41 3.07
CA VAL A 130 -13.13 22.14 2.33
C VAL A 130 -13.69 22.76 1.06
N ASP A 131 -14.44 22.00 0.27
CA ASP A 131 -15.00 22.48 -1.00
C ASP A 131 -15.96 23.66 -0.81
N ALA A 132 -16.78 23.62 0.25
CA ALA A 132 -17.66 24.74 0.57
C ALA A 132 -16.88 25.99 1.01
N ALA A 133 -15.81 25.81 1.77
CA ALA A 133 -14.93 26.91 2.14
C ALA A 133 -14.22 27.49 0.90
N ASP A 134 -13.71 26.64 0.01
CA ASP A 134 -13.06 27.04 -1.25
C ASP A 134 -14.04 27.79 -2.17
N ALA A 135 -15.28 27.32 -2.29
CA ALA A 135 -16.32 28.04 -3.04
C ALA A 135 -16.63 29.41 -2.41
N ALA A 136 -16.64 29.51 -1.07
CA ALA A 136 -16.84 30.77 -0.37
C ALA A 136 -15.64 31.72 -0.52
N TYR A 137 -14.41 31.20 -0.58
CA TYR A 137 -13.21 32.00 -0.88
C TYR A 137 -13.20 32.48 -2.34
N ALA A 138 -13.55 31.62 -3.31
CA ALA A 138 -13.48 31.92 -4.74
C ALA A 138 -14.43 33.04 -5.19
N LYS A 139 -15.56 33.23 -4.49
CA LYS A 139 -16.54 34.28 -4.80
C LYS A 139 -16.10 35.68 -4.36
N ARG A 140 -14.94 35.83 -3.71
CA ARG A 140 -14.61 37.04 -2.98
C ARG A 140 -13.24 37.58 -3.36
N ASP A 141 -13.19 38.90 -3.50
CA ASP A 141 -11.96 39.64 -3.69
C ASP A 141 -11.36 39.93 -2.32
N VAL A 142 -10.27 39.23 -1.98
CA VAL A 142 -9.73 39.19 -0.61
C VAL A 142 -8.75 40.35 -0.38
N ALA A 143 -9.25 41.58 -0.58
CA ALA A 143 -8.44 42.79 -0.38
C ALA A 143 -8.24 43.09 1.13
N PRO A 144 -7.07 43.60 1.55
CA PRO A 144 -6.88 44.15 2.89
C PRO A 144 -7.86 45.30 3.14
N GLY A 145 -8.43 45.36 4.35
CA GLY A 145 -9.41 46.37 4.73
C GLY A 145 -9.25 46.82 6.18
N THR A 146 -10.11 47.75 6.61
CA THR A 146 -10.22 48.12 8.03
C THR A 146 -10.62 46.89 8.86
N TRP A 147 -10.31 46.89 10.15
CA TRP A 147 -10.65 45.76 11.04
C TRP A 147 -12.13 45.38 10.97
N GLY A 148 -13.03 46.37 10.96
CA GLY A 148 -14.47 46.13 10.81
C GLY A 148 -14.84 45.42 9.50
N ALA A 149 -14.15 45.70 8.40
CA ALA A 149 -14.34 45.00 7.13
C ALA A 149 -13.89 43.54 7.21
N LEU A 150 -12.78 43.25 7.91
CA LEU A 150 -12.28 41.88 8.12
C LEU A 150 -13.23 41.05 8.99
N VAL A 151 -13.82 41.65 10.04
CA VAL A 151 -14.84 41.00 10.87
C VAL A 151 -16.11 40.72 10.06
N ALA A 152 -16.58 41.68 9.25
CA ALA A 152 -17.73 41.45 8.38
C ALA A 152 -17.48 40.35 7.34
N GLN A 153 -16.26 40.28 6.80
CA GLN A 153 -15.84 39.18 5.92
C GLN A 153 -15.86 37.82 6.65
N ALA A 154 -15.42 37.77 7.92
CA ALA A 154 -15.49 36.56 8.74
C ALA A 154 -16.92 36.07 8.94
N ASP A 155 -17.86 36.96 9.25
CA ASP A 155 -19.27 36.62 9.41
C ASP A 155 -19.91 36.12 8.11
N LEU A 156 -19.64 36.80 6.99
CA LEU A 156 -20.13 36.36 5.68
C LEU A 156 -19.59 34.98 5.30
N LEU A 157 -18.34 34.69 5.66
CA LEU A 157 -17.71 33.42 5.35
C LEU A 157 -18.25 32.28 6.22
N LEU A 158 -18.45 32.54 7.51
CA LEU A 158 -19.15 31.59 8.38
C LEU A 158 -20.57 31.36 7.93
N ASN A 159 -21.35 32.40 7.66
CA ASN A 159 -22.75 32.27 7.28
C ASN A 159 -22.93 31.47 5.99
N GLU A 160 -22.03 31.62 5.00
CA GLU A 160 -22.07 30.80 3.79
C GLU A 160 -21.72 29.33 4.05
N LEU A 161 -20.86 29.06 5.03
CA LEU A 161 -20.39 27.72 5.37
C LEU A 161 -21.35 26.96 6.31
N THR A 162 -21.89 27.64 7.32
CA THR A 162 -22.65 27.06 8.44
C THR A 162 -24.13 27.47 8.41
N GLY A 163 -24.48 28.56 7.72
CA GLY A 163 -25.81 29.20 7.80
C GLY A 163 -25.98 30.14 9.00
N GLU A 164 -24.93 30.37 9.79
CA GLU A 164 -24.94 31.16 11.02
C GLU A 164 -23.75 32.13 11.06
N THR A 165 -23.93 33.32 11.63
CA THR A 165 -22.86 34.31 11.90
C THR A 165 -22.12 34.00 13.21
N LEU A 166 -20.96 34.61 13.45
CA LEU A 166 -20.08 34.28 14.58
C LEU A 166 -20.74 34.50 15.97
N ASP A 167 -21.68 35.43 16.05
CA ASP A 167 -22.41 35.79 17.26
C ASP A 167 -23.44 34.74 17.70
N VAL A 168 -24.09 34.07 16.75
CA VAL A 168 -25.13 33.06 16.98
C VAL A 168 -24.69 31.63 16.70
N LEU A 169 -23.46 31.43 16.21
CA LEU A 169 -22.93 30.13 15.81
C LEU A 169 -23.06 29.08 16.92
N THR A 170 -23.70 27.95 16.60
CA THR A 170 -23.82 26.80 17.49
C THR A 170 -22.95 25.63 17.03
N ILE A 171 -22.12 25.09 17.92
CA ILE A 171 -21.26 23.94 17.64
C ILE A 171 -21.60 22.80 18.60
N ALA A 172 -21.97 21.65 18.05
CA ALA A 172 -22.38 20.49 18.84
C ALA A 172 -21.28 20.04 19.82
N GLY A 173 -21.61 19.98 21.11
CA GLY A 173 -20.67 19.63 22.18
C GLY A 173 -19.83 20.79 22.70
N TYR A 174 -20.03 22.01 22.19
CA TYR A 174 -19.29 23.20 22.60
C TYR A 174 -20.22 24.32 23.07
N GLU A 175 -19.70 25.21 23.90
CA GLU A 175 -20.34 26.44 24.34
C GLU A 175 -19.49 27.66 23.97
N PRO A 176 -20.10 28.78 23.53
CA PRO A 176 -19.35 30.00 23.25
C PRO A 176 -18.80 30.59 24.55
N LEU A 177 -17.55 31.03 24.52
CA LEU A 177 -16.93 31.77 25.61
C LEU A 177 -16.95 33.26 25.30
N GLU A 178 -17.05 34.10 26.33
CA GLU A 178 -16.98 35.57 26.23
C GLU A 178 -15.53 36.08 26.13
N VAL A 179 -14.67 35.32 25.46
CA VAL A 179 -13.27 35.64 25.22
C VAL A 179 -12.90 35.35 23.78
N GLY A 180 -12.06 36.21 23.22
CA GLY A 180 -11.28 35.95 22.03
C GLY A 180 -9.80 35.83 22.37
N VAL A 181 -9.00 35.42 21.39
CA VAL A 181 -7.58 35.10 21.57
C VAL A 181 -6.75 35.86 20.54
N VAL A 182 -5.67 36.50 20.98
CA VAL A 182 -4.66 37.10 20.11
C VAL A 182 -3.34 36.37 20.27
N LEU A 183 -2.74 36.01 19.15
CA LEU A 183 -1.52 35.22 19.05
C LEU A 183 -0.51 35.94 18.18
N MET A 184 0.77 35.86 18.50
CA MET A 184 1.79 36.34 17.56
C MET A 184 1.86 35.46 16.33
N ARG A 185 1.75 36.05 15.14
CA ARG A 185 1.86 35.32 13.89
C ARG A 185 3.31 34.85 13.69
N GLY A 186 3.50 33.54 13.67
CA GLY A 186 4.78 32.89 13.42
C GLY A 186 4.58 31.37 13.36
N PRO A 187 5.53 30.61 12.79
CA PRO A 187 5.39 29.18 12.68
C PRO A 187 5.22 28.52 14.05
N GLY A 188 4.38 27.48 14.09
CA GLY A 188 4.35 26.56 15.21
C GLY A 188 5.72 25.91 15.40
N LYS A 189 6.01 25.42 16.62
CA LYS A 189 7.33 24.84 16.96
C LYS A 189 7.76 23.70 16.03
N ALA A 190 6.81 22.94 15.45
CA ALA A 190 7.09 21.78 14.60
C ALA A 190 7.45 22.15 13.14
N THR A 191 6.77 23.11 12.52
CA THR A 191 7.04 23.54 11.13
C THR A 191 8.20 24.53 11.03
N GLN A 192 8.54 25.21 12.13
CA GLN A 192 9.65 26.17 12.19
C GLN A 192 10.98 25.59 11.68
N GLN A 193 11.22 24.30 11.90
CA GLN A 193 12.46 23.63 11.49
C GLN A 193 12.48 23.36 9.97
N ILE A 194 11.32 23.07 9.38
CA ILE A 194 11.16 22.94 7.93
C ILE A 194 11.36 24.31 7.27
N GLU A 195 10.72 25.36 7.80
CA GLU A 195 10.88 26.72 7.30
C GLU A 195 12.32 27.20 7.37
N SER A 196 13.01 26.95 8.49
CA SER A 196 14.42 27.30 8.65
C SER A 196 15.31 26.62 7.61
N LEU A 197 15.00 25.36 7.26
CA LEU A 197 15.71 24.65 6.20
C LEU A 197 15.40 25.25 4.83
N VAL A 198 14.13 25.55 4.54
CA VAL A 198 13.73 26.21 3.28
C VAL A 198 14.40 27.58 3.12
N ASP A 199 14.44 28.40 4.17
CA ASP A 199 15.12 29.70 4.14
C ASP A 199 16.62 29.56 3.86
N ARG A 200 17.28 28.55 4.42
CA ARG A 200 18.68 28.23 4.13
C ARG A 200 18.88 27.77 2.68
N LEU A 201 17.95 26.98 2.13
CA LEU A 201 17.99 26.53 0.73
C LEU A 201 17.81 27.68 -0.27
N ARG A 202 17.09 28.73 0.14
CA ARG A 202 16.91 29.95 -0.67
C ARG A 202 18.10 30.92 -0.56
N SER A 203 19.02 30.70 0.38
CA SER A 203 20.21 31.51 0.52
C SER A 203 21.15 31.32 -0.69
N PRO A 204 21.82 32.38 -1.17
CA PRO A 204 22.87 32.26 -2.18
C PRO A 204 24.01 31.29 -1.78
N ASP A 205 24.20 31.08 -0.47
CA ASP A 205 25.23 30.21 0.09
C ASP A 205 24.81 28.72 0.16
N SER A 206 23.64 28.36 -0.36
CA SER A 206 23.19 26.97 -0.40
C SER A 206 24.09 26.13 -1.32
N PRO A 207 24.59 24.96 -0.89
CA PRO A 207 25.39 24.10 -1.74
C PRO A 207 24.57 23.53 -2.91
N ALA A 208 25.25 22.95 -3.90
CA ALA A 208 24.58 22.16 -4.92
C ALA A 208 23.98 20.90 -4.27
N LEU A 209 22.68 20.66 -4.51
CA LEU A 209 21.92 19.57 -3.90
C LEU A 209 21.27 18.71 -5.00
N PRO A 210 22.02 17.74 -5.58
CA PRO A 210 21.58 17.01 -6.77
C PRO A 210 20.26 16.26 -6.59
N LEU A 211 19.99 15.74 -5.38
CA LEU A 211 18.75 15.02 -5.12
C LEU A 211 17.51 15.93 -5.16
N VAL A 212 17.61 17.15 -4.60
CA VAL A 212 16.52 18.14 -4.65
C VAL A 212 16.27 18.56 -6.08
N ASP A 213 17.33 18.85 -6.83
CA ASP A 213 17.27 19.17 -8.27
C ASP A 213 16.62 18.04 -9.08
N ALA A 214 17.00 16.79 -8.83
CA ALA A 214 16.43 15.63 -9.50
C ALA A 214 14.95 15.43 -9.15
N LEU A 215 14.56 15.66 -7.89
CA LEU A 215 13.18 15.52 -7.43
C LEU A 215 12.25 16.57 -8.05
N LEU A 216 12.72 17.81 -8.21
CA LEU A 216 11.90 18.92 -8.73
C LEU A 216 11.81 18.93 -10.26
N ARG A 217 12.71 18.21 -10.96
CA ARG A 217 12.68 18.08 -12.42
C ARG A 217 11.87 16.85 -12.84
N GLU A 218 11.28 16.94 -14.02
CA GLU A 218 10.71 15.75 -14.66
C GLU A 218 11.82 14.93 -15.30
N ALA A 219 11.89 13.64 -14.96
CA ALA A 219 12.90 12.75 -15.52
C ALA A 219 12.64 12.48 -17.01
N SER A 220 13.68 12.20 -17.79
CA SER A 220 13.52 11.59 -19.11
C SER A 220 13.05 10.13 -18.96
N ALA A 221 12.15 9.67 -19.82
CA ALA A 221 11.70 8.28 -19.80
C ALA A 221 12.87 7.31 -20.07
N ALA A 222 12.91 6.19 -19.34
CA ALA A 222 13.86 5.10 -19.55
C ALA A 222 13.12 3.76 -19.64
N GLU A 223 13.69 2.82 -20.38
CA GLU A 223 13.17 1.46 -20.48
C GLU A 223 13.34 0.68 -19.16
N LEU A 224 12.43 -0.25 -18.91
CA LEU A 224 12.53 -1.18 -17.79
C LEU A 224 13.62 -2.21 -18.06
N LEU A 225 14.25 -2.70 -17.01
CA LEU A 225 15.17 -3.83 -17.10
C LEU A 225 14.44 -5.06 -17.67
N THR A 226 15.04 -5.71 -18.66
CA THR A 226 14.56 -6.99 -19.19
C THR A 226 14.63 -8.10 -18.13
N PRO A 227 13.85 -9.20 -18.22
CA PRO A 227 13.92 -10.29 -17.24
C PRO A 227 15.34 -10.85 -17.03
N ARG A 228 16.13 -10.92 -18.09
CA ARG A 228 17.54 -11.35 -18.03
C ARG A 228 18.41 -10.33 -17.27
N GLU A 229 18.24 -9.04 -17.53
CA GLU A 229 18.95 -7.99 -16.79
C GLU A 229 18.53 -7.96 -15.32
N GLN A 230 17.24 -8.12 -15.02
CA GLN A 230 16.75 -8.24 -13.65
C GLN A 230 17.39 -9.43 -12.93
N LEU A 231 17.46 -10.59 -13.59
CA LEU A 231 18.11 -11.78 -13.06
C LEU A 231 19.61 -11.52 -12.81
N ALA A 232 20.32 -10.91 -13.75
CA ALA A 232 21.73 -10.55 -13.57
C ALA A 232 21.93 -9.56 -12.40
N ARG A 233 21.07 -8.54 -12.28
CA ARG A 233 21.11 -7.56 -11.19
C ARG A 233 20.76 -8.16 -9.83
N SER A 234 20.08 -9.30 -9.78
CA SER A 234 19.78 -9.98 -8.51
C SER A 234 21.02 -10.45 -7.76
N ALA A 235 22.18 -10.56 -8.43
CA ALA A 235 23.47 -10.79 -7.77
C ALA A 235 23.88 -9.64 -6.83
N ALA A 236 23.39 -8.42 -7.07
CA ALA A 236 23.62 -7.25 -6.21
C ALA A 236 22.68 -7.19 -5.00
N HIS A 237 21.64 -8.03 -4.95
CA HIS A 237 20.82 -8.20 -3.75
C HIS A 237 21.52 -9.13 -2.77
N LEU A 238 22.19 -8.55 -1.78
CA LEU A 238 23.12 -9.25 -0.90
C LEU A 238 22.55 -9.57 0.49
N GLY A 239 21.49 -8.87 0.92
CA GLY A 239 20.97 -8.98 2.28
C GLY A 239 19.45 -9.02 2.34
N GLN A 240 18.91 -9.90 3.18
CA GLN A 240 17.48 -10.05 3.48
C GLN A 240 17.30 -10.08 5.00
N MET A 241 16.38 -9.29 5.60
CA MET A 241 16.24 -9.29 7.07
C MET A 241 15.44 -10.47 7.61
N GLU A 242 14.47 -10.98 6.85
CA GLU A 242 13.49 -11.98 7.27
C GLU A 242 13.74 -13.31 6.53
N CYS A 243 13.61 -14.45 7.23
CA CYS A 243 13.84 -15.77 6.64
C CYS A 243 12.56 -16.57 6.37
N ARG A 244 11.38 -16.10 6.80
CA ARG A 244 10.10 -16.82 6.63
C ARG A 244 9.57 -16.80 5.20
N TYR A 245 9.89 -15.76 4.44
CA TYR A 245 9.42 -15.57 3.08
C TYR A 245 10.39 -14.70 2.26
N GLY A 246 10.53 -15.03 0.98
CA GLY A 246 11.29 -14.23 0.01
C GLY A 246 10.47 -13.08 -0.58
N LEU A 247 11.15 -12.23 -1.34
CA LEU A 247 10.50 -11.14 -2.09
C LEU A 247 9.58 -11.68 -3.19
N ALA A 248 8.42 -11.03 -3.34
CA ALA A 248 7.54 -11.21 -4.48
C ALA A 248 8.17 -10.66 -5.77
N ASP A 249 7.65 -11.06 -6.93
CA ASP A 249 8.24 -10.68 -8.23
C ASP A 249 8.27 -9.16 -8.43
N SER A 250 7.16 -8.48 -8.16
CA SER A 250 7.09 -7.01 -8.30
C SER A 250 7.98 -6.25 -7.30
N GLN A 251 8.16 -6.80 -6.09
CA GLN A 251 9.06 -6.25 -5.09
C GLN A 251 10.52 -6.43 -5.53
N ARG A 252 10.86 -7.62 -6.02
CA ARG A 252 12.21 -7.93 -6.52
C ARG A 252 12.56 -7.06 -7.71
N GLU A 253 11.66 -6.94 -8.68
CA GLU A 253 11.81 -6.06 -9.84
C GLU A 253 12.07 -4.61 -9.40
N SER A 254 11.30 -4.09 -8.45
CA SER A 254 11.49 -2.73 -7.90
C SER A 254 12.86 -2.58 -7.24
N LEU A 255 13.29 -3.60 -6.48
CA LEU A 255 14.62 -3.63 -5.86
C LEU A 255 15.74 -3.69 -6.93
N MET A 256 15.57 -4.43 -8.02
CA MET A 256 16.57 -4.49 -9.10
C MET A 256 16.77 -3.13 -9.77
N HIS A 257 15.69 -2.38 -9.99
CA HIS A 257 15.79 -1.02 -10.52
C HIS A 257 16.48 -0.07 -9.52
N HIS A 258 16.24 -0.23 -8.22
CA HIS A 258 16.92 0.52 -7.16
C HIS A 258 18.43 0.22 -7.07
N LEU A 259 18.81 -1.03 -7.32
CA LEU A 259 20.20 -1.52 -7.27
C LEU A 259 20.95 -1.41 -8.61
N SER A 260 20.29 -0.97 -9.68
CA SER A 260 20.91 -0.85 -11.00
C SER A 260 22.01 0.24 -11.03
N ASP A 261 23.01 0.08 -11.91
CA ASP A 261 24.07 1.10 -12.06
C ASP A 261 23.50 2.42 -12.61
N ALA A 262 22.41 2.34 -13.38
CA ALA A 262 21.63 3.47 -13.88
C ALA A 262 20.49 3.86 -12.92
N ALA A 263 20.56 3.45 -11.64
CA ALA A 263 19.49 3.73 -10.69
C ALA A 263 19.28 5.23 -10.54
N PRO A 264 18.03 5.72 -10.63
CA PRO A 264 17.74 7.12 -10.46
C PRO A 264 18.04 7.56 -9.02
N ALA A 265 18.31 8.85 -8.84
CA ALA A 265 18.47 9.45 -7.52
C ALA A 265 17.18 9.32 -6.70
N VAL A 266 16.02 9.34 -7.37
CA VAL A 266 14.68 9.14 -6.79
C VAL A 266 14.01 7.97 -7.50
N LEU A 267 13.58 6.96 -6.74
CA LEU A 267 12.73 5.88 -7.26
C LEU A 267 11.40 5.86 -6.51
N ALA A 268 10.30 6.08 -7.24
CA ALA A 268 8.95 5.93 -6.73
C ALA A 268 8.44 4.49 -6.92
N VAL A 269 7.88 3.92 -5.87
CA VAL A 269 7.25 2.59 -5.84
C VAL A 269 5.82 2.73 -5.35
N ASP A 270 4.88 2.58 -6.26
CA ASP A 270 3.46 2.51 -5.94
C ASP A 270 3.15 1.14 -5.32
N GLY A 271 2.83 1.17 -4.03
CA GLY A 271 2.63 0.01 -3.20
C GLY A 271 1.25 0.06 -2.55
N PRO A 272 0.22 -0.51 -3.19
CA PRO A 272 -1.10 -0.66 -2.60
C PRO A 272 -1.09 -1.34 -1.22
N PRO A 273 -2.18 -1.27 -0.42
CA PRO A 273 -2.22 -1.94 0.87
C PRO A 273 -1.99 -3.45 0.74
N GLY A 274 -1.26 -4.06 1.67
CA GLY A 274 -1.04 -5.51 1.69
C GLY A 274 -0.10 -6.07 0.61
N THR A 275 0.61 -5.22 -0.14
CA THR A 275 1.60 -5.62 -1.18
C THR A 275 3.03 -5.79 -0.66
N GLY A 276 3.25 -5.65 0.65
CA GLY A 276 4.55 -5.88 1.30
C GLY A 276 5.58 -4.76 1.08
N LYS A 277 5.14 -3.50 1.05
CA LYS A 277 6.01 -2.31 1.05
C LYS A 277 7.17 -2.42 2.03
N THR A 278 6.87 -2.75 3.30
CA THR A 278 7.88 -2.85 4.35
C THR A 278 8.92 -3.94 4.07
N THR A 279 8.51 -5.07 3.48
CA THR A 279 9.45 -6.14 3.08
C THR A 279 10.45 -5.62 2.06
N LEU A 280 10.00 -4.89 1.02
CA LEU A 280 10.89 -4.24 0.05
C LEU A 280 11.90 -3.29 0.74
N LEU A 281 11.42 -2.47 1.68
CA LEU A 281 12.26 -1.52 2.41
C LEU A 281 13.34 -2.25 3.24
N LEU A 282 12.96 -3.28 3.99
CA LEU A 282 13.89 -4.07 4.80
C LEU A 282 14.98 -4.73 3.91
N SER A 283 14.61 -5.25 2.74
CA SER A 283 15.57 -5.85 1.79
C SER A 283 16.54 -4.83 1.19
N ALA A 284 16.06 -3.63 0.86
CA ALA A 284 16.93 -2.54 0.38
C ALA A 284 17.95 -2.12 1.44
N ILE A 285 17.48 -1.96 2.69
CA ILE A 285 18.32 -1.59 3.84
C ILE A 285 19.35 -2.69 4.14
N ALA A 286 18.92 -3.95 4.22
CA ALA A 286 19.80 -5.08 4.49
C ALA A 286 20.87 -5.22 3.40
N THR A 287 20.49 -5.06 2.13
CA THR A 287 21.44 -5.11 1.01
C THR A 287 22.51 -4.03 1.12
N ALA A 288 22.12 -2.78 1.38
CA ALA A 288 23.08 -1.68 1.54
C ALA A 288 24.02 -1.89 2.75
N TRP A 289 23.50 -2.45 3.84
CA TRP A 289 24.27 -2.68 5.07
C TRP A 289 25.26 -3.85 4.94
N VAL A 290 24.87 -4.92 4.25
CA VAL A 290 25.76 -6.06 3.91
C VAL A 290 26.84 -5.63 2.91
N ASP A 291 26.46 -4.90 1.87
CA ASP A 291 27.39 -4.40 0.85
C ASP A 291 28.47 -3.50 1.46
N ALA A 292 28.10 -2.58 2.35
CA ALA A 292 29.05 -1.73 3.07
C ALA A 292 30.02 -2.54 3.95
N ALA A 293 29.54 -3.61 4.61
CA ALA A 293 30.37 -4.48 5.43
C ALA A 293 31.37 -5.29 4.58
N LEU A 294 30.93 -5.81 3.43
CA LEU A 294 31.81 -6.54 2.50
C LEU A 294 32.93 -5.65 1.95
N ARG A 295 32.67 -4.36 1.75
CA ARG A 295 33.63 -3.35 1.28
C ARG A 295 34.53 -2.76 2.39
N ASP A 296 34.41 -3.23 3.64
CA ASP A 296 35.05 -2.64 4.83
C ASP A 296 34.76 -1.14 5.04
N GLY A 297 33.68 -0.63 4.46
CA GLY A 297 33.29 0.78 4.56
C GLY A 297 32.73 1.18 5.92
N GLU A 298 32.19 2.39 5.98
CA GLU A 298 31.28 2.81 7.04
C GLU A 298 29.83 2.43 6.67
N PRO A 299 28.97 2.09 7.64
CA PRO A 299 27.58 1.76 7.35
C PRO A 299 26.86 2.99 6.77
N PRO A 300 25.95 2.81 5.80
CA PRO A 300 25.15 3.91 5.28
C PRO A 300 24.26 4.50 6.37
N VAL A 301 24.11 5.82 6.39
CA VAL A 301 23.08 6.48 7.21
C VAL A 301 21.76 6.41 6.46
N VAL A 302 20.92 5.43 6.81
CA VAL A 302 19.58 5.26 6.23
C VAL A 302 18.53 5.84 7.16
N VAL A 303 17.62 6.63 6.61
CA VAL A 303 16.50 7.20 7.37
C VAL A 303 15.18 6.87 6.70
N ALA A 304 14.28 6.22 7.44
CA ALA A 304 12.88 6.08 7.07
C ALA A 304 12.03 7.18 7.71
N ALA A 305 11.20 7.85 6.92
CA ALA A 305 10.38 8.97 7.37
C ALA A 305 8.94 8.90 6.89
N SER A 306 8.03 9.49 7.66
CA SER A 306 6.64 9.73 7.26
C SER A 306 6.07 10.95 8.00
N THR A 307 4.96 11.51 7.53
CA THR A 307 4.18 12.50 8.31
C THR A 307 3.28 11.82 9.35
N ASN A 308 2.96 10.54 9.16
CA ASN A 308 2.06 9.78 10.03
C ASN A 308 2.83 9.02 11.12
N ASN A 309 2.47 9.25 12.38
CA ASN A 309 3.03 8.52 13.52
C ASN A 309 2.76 7.00 13.43
N GLN A 310 1.60 6.58 12.92
CA GLN A 310 1.28 5.16 12.77
C GLN A 310 2.19 4.49 11.73
N ALA A 311 2.51 5.17 10.63
CA ALA A 311 3.43 4.65 9.62
C ALA A 311 4.85 4.48 10.20
N VAL A 312 5.32 5.47 10.98
CA VAL A 312 6.58 5.38 11.74
C VAL A 312 6.58 4.17 12.68
N LEU A 313 5.50 3.97 13.45
CA LEU A 313 5.38 2.83 14.36
C LEU A 313 5.33 1.49 13.62
N ASN A 314 4.68 1.43 12.44
CA ASN A 314 4.63 0.22 11.62
C ASN A 314 6.04 -0.19 11.13
N ILE A 315 6.86 0.79 10.73
CA ILE A 315 8.26 0.54 10.34
C ILE A 315 9.07 0.04 11.54
N LEU A 316 8.95 0.71 12.70
CA LEU A 316 9.65 0.31 13.92
C LEU A 316 9.24 -1.10 14.38
N ARG A 317 7.95 -1.42 14.31
CA ARG A 317 7.43 -2.76 14.62
C ARG A 317 8.03 -3.81 13.70
N ALA A 318 8.11 -3.53 12.40
CA ALA A 318 8.71 -4.48 11.45
C ALA A 318 10.19 -4.77 11.75
N PHE A 319 10.92 -3.82 12.32
CA PHE A 319 12.29 -4.05 12.81
C PHE A 319 12.36 -4.81 14.15
N ALA A 320 11.34 -4.70 14.99
CA ALA A 320 11.27 -5.39 16.28
C ALA A 320 10.77 -6.83 16.14
N GLU A 321 9.92 -7.11 15.15
CA GLU A 321 9.27 -8.41 14.93
C GLU A 321 10.00 -9.28 13.87
N VAL A 322 11.25 -8.95 13.54
CA VAL A 322 12.09 -9.78 12.66
C VAL A 322 12.26 -11.14 13.32
N VAL A 323 11.85 -12.20 12.63
CA VAL A 323 11.97 -13.57 13.15
C VAL A 323 13.30 -14.15 12.69
N ASP A 324 14.11 -14.56 13.66
CA ASP A 324 15.38 -15.23 13.39
C ASP A 324 15.21 -16.74 13.21
N SER A 325 15.93 -17.32 12.24
CA SER A 325 16.20 -18.76 12.22
C SER A 325 17.03 -19.16 13.45
N PRO A 326 16.70 -20.27 14.13
CA PRO A 326 17.50 -20.78 15.24
C PRO A 326 18.96 -21.02 14.83
N GLY A 327 19.91 -20.66 15.70
CA GLY A 327 21.34 -20.88 15.47
C GLY A 327 22.22 -19.92 16.29
N PRO A 328 23.55 -20.09 16.24
CA PRO A 328 24.49 -19.28 17.02
C PRO A 328 24.59 -17.80 16.55
N PHE A 329 24.10 -17.51 15.34
CA PHE A 329 24.02 -16.16 14.79
C PHE A 329 22.62 -15.54 14.91
N ALA A 330 21.71 -16.17 15.67
CA ALA A 330 20.38 -15.61 15.92
C ALA A 330 20.45 -14.43 16.89
N GLY A 331 19.52 -13.47 16.77
CA GLY A 331 19.42 -12.32 17.66
C GLY A 331 20.56 -11.32 17.54
N ARG A 332 20.77 -10.57 18.62
CA ARG A 332 21.88 -9.62 18.84
C ARG A 332 22.87 -10.21 19.86
N TRP A 333 24.17 -9.93 19.71
CA TRP A 333 25.17 -10.35 20.70
C TRP A 333 25.41 -9.30 21.80
N LEU A 334 24.89 -8.08 21.62
CA LEU A 334 24.88 -7.04 22.64
C LEU A 334 23.55 -7.03 23.43
N ARG A 335 23.63 -7.08 24.77
CA ARG A 335 22.45 -7.12 25.66
C ARG A 335 21.71 -5.79 25.69
N GLY A 336 20.38 -5.82 25.61
CA GLY A 336 19.53 -4.63 25.71
C GLY A 336 19.24 -3.96 24.35
N LEU A 337 19.66 -4.59 23.24
CA LEU A 337 19.23 -4.24 21.89
C LEU A 337 18.36 -5.35 21.33
N GLU A 338 17.09 -5.06 21.11
CA GLU A 338 16.08 -6.02 20.63
C GLU A 338 15.57 -5.66 19.22
N SER A 339 15.66 -4.40 18.80
CA SER A 339 15.19 -3.93 17.48
C SER A 339 16.34 -3.41 16.59
N TYR A 340 16.17 -3.51 15.27
CA TYR A 340 17.10 -2.95 14.28
C TYR A 340 16.83 -1.48 13.93
N GLY A 341 15.68 -0.93 14.32
CA GLY A 341 15.34 0.46 14.10
C GLY A 341 15.78 1.37 15.25
N LEU A 342 16.25 2.58 14.94
CA LEU A 342 16.45 3.64 15.94
C LEU A 342 15.46 4.77 15.72
N PHE A 343 14.53 4.98 16.64
CA PHE A 343 13.59 6.08 16.55
C PHE A 343 14.24 7.42 16.94
N LEU A 344 13.94 8.48 16.18
CA LEU A 344 14.40 9.84 16.43
C LEU A 344 13.22 10.74 16.86
N PRO A 345 12.70 10.57 18.09
CA PRO A 345 11.56 11.33 18.61
C PRO A 345 11.87 12.81 18.80
N SER A 346 10.80 13.59 18.99
CA SER A 346 10.90 14.89 19.67
C SER A 346 11.29 14.69 21.14
N LYS A 347 11.91 15.70 21.77
CA LYS A 347 12.42 15.58 23.16
C LYS A 347 11.36 15.20 24.19
N SER A 348 10.10 15.57 23.97
CA SER A 348 8.99 15.38 24.92
C SER A 348 8.16 14.11 24.71
N LYS A 349 8.43 13.32 23.65
CA LYS A 349 7.58 12.18 23.31
C LYS A 349 8.01 10.93 24.10
N GLU A 350 7.19 10.55 25.07
CA GLU A 350 7.21 9.20 25.62
C GLU A 350 6.47 8.25 24.67
N ILE A 351 7.04 7.06 24.49
CA ILE A 351 6.47 6.01 23.65
C ILE A 351 6.45 4.76 24.49
N GLN A 352 5.25 4.30 24.81
CA GLN A 352 5.01 2.99 25.38
C GLN A 352 4.25 2.21 24.32
N GLU A 353 4.91 1.20 23.78
CA GLU A 353 4.34 0.29 22.80
C GLU A 353 4.49 -1.15 23.33
N ASN A 354 3.71 -2.06 22.77
CA ASN A 354 3.77 -3.48 23.11
C ASN A 354 4.93 -4.24 22.43
N PHE A 355 5.87 -3.52 21.81
CA PHE A 355 7.06 -4.05 21.16
C PHE A 355 8.28 -3.16 21.50
N PRO A 356 9.51 -3.69 21.47
CA PRO A 356 10.70 -2.91 21.85
C PRO A 356 10.98 -1.77 20.87
N VAL A 357 11.21 -0.57 21.41
CA VAL A 357 11.54 0.64 20.64
C VAL A 357 12.81 1.27 21.20
N HIS A 358 13.90 1.24 20.43
CA HIS A 358 15.10 2.01 20.73
C HIS A 358 14.95 3.43 20.23
N ALA A 359 15.34 4.41 21.04
CA ALA A 359 15.13 5.81 20.71
C ALA A 359 16.33 6.69 21.08
N MET A 360 16.68 7.63 20.19
CA MET A 360 17.66 8.67 20.46
C MET A 360 16.97 10.01 20.70
N ARG A 361 16.85 10.43 21.97
CA ARG A 361 16.32 11.74 22.35
C ARG A 361 17.46 12.75 22.43
N GLY A 362 17.24 14.00 21.99
CA GLY A 362 18.30 15.02 21.97
C GLY A 362 19.39 14.79 20.91
N LYS A 363 20.40 15.67 20.86
CA LYS A 363 21.50 15.64 19.87
C LYS A 363 22.85 15.97 20.54
N GLY A 364 23.94 15.47 19.97
CA GLY A 364 25.28 15.70 20.51
C GLY A 364 25.43 15.13 21.92
N ARG A 365 26.09 15.86 22.82
CA ARG A 365 26.39 15.41 24.20
C ARG A 365 25.15 15.12 25.05
N ASP A 366 24.07 15.85 24.80
CA ASP A 366 22.81 15.74 25.54
C ASP A 366 21.92 14.61 25.01
N ALA A 367 22.39 13.86 24.01
CA ALA A 367 21.60 12.77 23.44
C ALA A 367 21.51 11.57 24.39
N THR A 368 20.31 11.04 24.61
CA THR A 368 20.09 9.82 25.38
C THR A 368 19.58 8.71 24.45
N TYR A 369 20.18 7.53 24.58
CA TYR A 369 19.90 6.33 23.78
C TYR A 369 20.46 5.09 24.50
N ASP A 370 19.93 3.91 24.20
CA ASP A 370 20.24 2.65 24.89
C ASP A 370 21.72 2.28 24.81
N ALA A 371 22.32 2.38 23.61
CA ALA A 371 23.71 2.01 23.36
C ALA A 371 24.74 2.87 24.13
N ARG A 372 24.33 4.00 24.73
CA ARG A 372 25.18 4.83 25.59
C ARG A 372 25.65 4.05 26.83
N ALA A 373 24.94 3.01 27.23
CA ALA A 373 25.36 2.10 28.30
C ALA A 373 26.70 1.41 28.00
N TYR A 374 27.06 1.22 26.71
CA TYR A 374 28.33 0.62 26.31
C TYR A 374 29.46 1.64 26.15
N GLU A 375 29.15 2.94 26.15
CA GLU A 375 30.07 4.03 25.86
C GLU A 375 30.78 4.55 27.14
N THR A 376 31.00 3.65 28.10
CA THR A 376 31.78 3.86 29.33
C THR A 376 32.81 2.74 29.45
N GLN A 377 33.88 2.91 30.23
CA GLN A 377 34.90 1.86 30.36
C GLN A 377 34.31 0.54 30.89
N ASP A 378 33.49 0.61 31.94
CA ASP A 378 32.84 -0.57 32.53
C ASP A 378 31.78 -1.17 31.58
N GLY A 379 30.99 -0.32 30.94
CA GLY A 379 29.98 -0.73 29.97
C GLY A 379 30.57 -1.44 28.75
N LEU A 380 31.67 -0.91 28.22
CA LEU A 380 32.43 -1.51 27.12
C LEU A 380 33.00 -2.87 27.53
N ALA A 381 33.58 -2.99 28.73
CA ALA A 381 34.12 -4.25 29.22
C ALA A 381 33.03 -5.33 29.34
N ALA A 382 31.86 -4.99 29.88
CA ALA A 382 30.72 -5.91 30.00
C ALA A 382 30.12 -6.30 28.62
N ALA A 383 29.97 -5.32 27.72
CA ALA A 383 29.50 -5.56 26.36
C ALA A 383 30.47 -6.47 25.58
N ARG A 384 31.77 -6.23 25.68
CA ARG A 384 32.82 -7.05 25.06
C ARG A 384 32.83 -8.47 25.62
N ALA A 385 32.68 -8.65 26.92
CA ALA A 385 32.62 -9.98 27.53
C ALA A 385 31.43 -10.79 26.99
N THR A 386 30.24 -10.17 26.96
CA THR A 386 29.02 -10.78 26.40
C THR A 386 29.17 -11.11 24.91
N PHE A 387 29.72 -10.17 24.13
CA PHE A 387 29.94 -10.36 22.70
C PHE A 387 30.86 -11.55 22.43
N LEU A 388 31.96 -11.67 23.18
CA LEU A 388 32.91 -12.78 23.04
C LEU A 388 32.36 -14.11 23.54
N GLU A 389 31.44 -14.12 24.50
CA GLU A 389 30.74 -15.33 24.93
C GLU A 389 29.91 -15.93 23.77
N HIS A 390 29.11 -15.10 23.09
CA HIS A 390 28.35 -15.52 21.91
C HIS A 390 29.27 -15.89 20.75
N ALA A 391 30.34 -15.13 20.54
CA ALA A 391 31.32 -15.44 19.49
C ALA A 391 31.98 -16.82 19.70
N LYS A 392 32.28 -17.22 20.94
CA LYS A 392 32.80 -18.57 21.25
C LYS A 392 31.81 -19.67 20.90
N GLN A 393 30.51 -19.43 21.07
CA GLN A 393 29.48 -20.39 20.67
C GLN A 393 29.35 -20.48 19.14
N ALA A 394 29.53 -19.35 18.43
CA ALA A 394 29.48 -19.30 16.97
C ALA A 394 30.75 -19.82 16.28
N PHE A 395 31.90 -19.73 16.95
CA PHE A 395 33.22 -20.13 16.45
C PHE A 395 33.97 -20.96 17.51
N PRO A 396 33.54 -22.21 17.78
CA PRO A 396 34.11 -23.04 18.84
C PRO A 396 35.58 -23.43 18.60
N ASP A 397 36.00 -23.49 17.34
CA ASP A 397 37.34 -23.91 16.93
C ASP A 397 38.38 -22.77 16.95
N GLU A 398 37.98 -21.54 17.29
CA GLU A 398 38.85 -20.35 17.32
C GLU A 398 39.23 -19.99 18.76
N PRO A 399 40.47 -20.27 19.20
CA PRO A 399 40.87 -20.09 20.60
C PRO A 399 41.04 -18.62 21.02
N ASP A 400 41.48 -17.75 20.10
CA ASP A 400 41.86 -16.35 20.38
C ASP A 400 40.86 -15.35 19.79
N LEU A 401 39.64 -15.34 20.34
CA LEU A 401 38.59 -14.42 19.90
C LEU A 401 38.78 -13.01 20.49
N SER A 402 38.86 -12.04 19.58
CA SER A 402 38.76 -10.60 19.85
C SER A 402 37.70 -9.99 18.93
N PRO A 403 37.12 -8.81 19.23
CA PRO A 403 36.19 -8.15 18.32
C PRO A 403 36.75 -8.03 16.89
N LYS A 404 38.05 -7.72 16.75
CA LYS A 404 38.72 -7.64 15.44
C LYS A 404 38.81 -8.99 14.73
N ARG A 405 39.15 -10.07 15.44
CA ARG A 405 39.18 -11.44 14.87
C ARG A 405 37.79 -11.90 14.45
N VAL A 406 36.77 -11.64 15.29
CA VAL A 406 35.37 -11.96 14.99
C VAL A 406 34.89 -11.20 13.75
N ALA A 407 35.19 -9.91 13.62
CA ALA A 407 34.84 -9.13 12.43
C ALA A 407 35.44 -9.76 11.15
N ALA A 408 36.69 -10.24 11.20
CA ALA A 408 37.32 -10.92 10.07
C ALA A 408 36.64 -12.26 9.72
N LEU A 409 36.38 -13.11 10.72
CA LEU A 409 35.73 -14.42 10.55
C LEU A 409 34.31 -14.30 9.99
N VAL A 410 33.53 -13.37 10.55
CA VAL A 410 32.16 -13.11 10.12
C VAL A 410 32.14 -12.55 8.69
N LYS A 411 33.10 -11.69 8.34
CA LYS A 411 33.26 -11.15 6.98
C LYS A 411 33.59 -12.25 5.96
N GLU A 412 34.45 -13.20 6.31
CA GLU A 412 34.76 -14.36 5.47
C GLU A 412 33.49 -15.17 5.16
N LYS A 413 32.75 -15.58 6.19
CA LYS A 413 31.45 -16.29 6.02
C LYS A 413 30.43 -15.47 5.21
N MET A 414 30.40 -14.15 5.40
CA MET A 414 29.51 -13.27 4.65
C MET A 414 29.91 -13.18 3.17
N SER A 415 31.22 -13.22 2.88
CA SER A 415 31.76 -13.28 1.52
C SER A 415 31.39 -14.59 0.83
N ASP A 416 31.39 -15.71 1.57
CA ASP A 416 30.91 -17.02 1.06
C ASP A 416 29.42 -16.96 0.71
N CYS A 417 28.61 -16.32 1.55
CA CYS A 417 27.19 -16.12 1.27
C CYS A 417 26.99 -15.32 -0.03
N ALA A 418 27.70 -14.21 -0.20
CA ALA A 418 27.65 -13.39 -1.41
C ALA A 418 28.18 -14.14 -2.64
N ALA A 419 29.23 -14.95 -2.49
CA ALA A 419 29.74 -15.80 -3.57
C ALA A 419 28.72 -16.86 -3.99
N ARG A 420 28.03 -17.49 -3.03
CA ARG A 420 26.95 -18.46 -3.31
C ARG A 420 25.78 -17.81 -4.06
N VAL A 421 25.38 -16.59 -3.69
CA VAL A 421 24.36 -15.83 -4.44
C VAL A 421 24.80 -15.64 -5.89
N ARG A 422 26.04 -15.18 -6.13
CA ARG A 422 26.57 -14.96 -7.49
C ARG A 422 26.60 -16.25 -8.30
N VAL A 423 27.14 -17.34 -7.74
CA VAL A 423 27.25 -18.64 -8.42
C VAL A 423 25.88 -19.16 -8.86
N VAL A 424 24.85 -19.01 -8.02
CA VAL A 424 23.49 -19.45 -8.36
C VAL A 424 22.86 -18.54 -9.41
N VAL A 425 23.06 -17.23 -9.34
CA VAL A 425 22.58 -16.29 -10.36
C VAL A 425 23.25 -16.56 -11.71
N ASP A 426 24.55 -16.82 -11.74
CA ASP A 426 25.29 -17.17 -12.95
C ASP A 426 24.80 -18.49 -13.54
N ALA A 427 24.50 -19.49 -12.71
CA ALA A 427 23.90 -20.75 -13.15
C ALA A 427 22.51 -20.52 -13.78
N LEU A 428 21.66 -19.69 -13.16
CA LEU A 428 20.36 -19.33 -13.72
C LEU A 428 20.51 -18.59 -15.06
N LEU A 429 21.46 -17.67 -15.18
CA LEU A 429 21.73 -16.97 -16.45
C LEU A 429 22.19 -17.94 -17.55
N ARG A 430 23.09 -18.88 -17.22
CA ARG A 430 23.52 -19.91 -18.17
C ARG A 430 22.36 -20.77 -18.67
N LEU A 431 21.48 -21.21 -17.76
CA LEU A 431 20.30 -21.98 -18.13
C LEU A 431 19.31 -21.14 -18.95
N ASN A 432 19.14 -19.86 -18.62
CA ASN A 432 18.29 -18.94 -19.37
C ASN A 432 18.82 -18.72 -20.80
N ASP A 433 20.14 -18.54 -20.94
CA ASP A 433 20.79 -18.32 -22.23
C ASP A 433 20.78 -19.61 -23.07
N ALA A 434 20.94 -20.78 -22.45
CA ALA A 434 20.86 -22.08 -23.12
C ALA A 434 19.43 -22.47 -23.56
N ALA A 435 18.41 -21.90 -22.92
CA ALA A 435 17.00 -22.14 -23.26
C ALA A 435 16.52 -21.34 -24.49
N ASP A 436 17.36 -20.48 -25.08
CA ASP A 436 17.10 -19.74 -26.33
C ASP A 436 15.73 -19.02 -26.36
N GLY A 437 15.42 -18.29 -25.29
CA GLY A 437 14.18 -17.52 -25.16
C GLY A 437 12.97 -18.30 -24.63
N ALA A 438 13.06 -19.61 -24.43
CA ALA A 438 12.01 -20.37 -23.77
C ALA A 438 11.93 -20.02 -22.26
N PRO A 439 10.73 -19.92 -21.67
CA PRO A 439 10.58 -19.65 -20.25
C PRO A 439 11.22 -20.78 -19.43
N MET A 440 12.04 -20.40 -18.44
CA MET A 440 12.67 -21.34 -17.53
C MET A 440 11.66 -21.93 -16.55
N THR A 441 11.28 -23.18 -16.81
CA THR A 441 10.42 -24.01 -15.98
C THR A 441 11.11 -25.35 -15.74
N THR A 442 10.69 -26.09 -14.72
CA THR A 442 11.22 -27.44 -14.49
C THR A 442 11.14 -28.31 -15.76
N ALA A 443 10.02 -28.24 -16.50
CA ALA A 443 9.83 -29.00 -17.72
C ALA A 443 10.78 -28.57 -18.86
N SER A 444 10.99 -27.26 -19.06
CA SER A 444 11.90 -26.77 -20.10
C SER A 444 13.36 -27.05 -19.76
N VAL A 445 13.75 -26.99 -18.49
CA VAL A 445 15.09 -27.40 -18.04
C VAL A 445 15.32 -28.90 -18.27
N THR A 446 14.34 -29.75 -17.95
CA THR A 446 14.44 -31.19 -18.25
C THR A 446 14.54 -31.46 -19.76
N THR A 447 13.81 -30.70 -20.57
CA THR A 447 13.89 -30.79 -22.03
C THR A 447 15.26 -30.33 -22.55
N LEU A 448 15.84 -29.29 -21.94
CA LEU A 448 17.19 -28.82 -22.26
C LEU A 448 18.25 -29.87 -21.95
N GLN A 449 18.15 -30.55 -20.80
CA GLN A 449 19.04 -31.67 -20.43
C GLN A 449 18.92 -32.81 -21.45
N ALA A 450 17.69 -33.25 -21.78
CA ALA A 450 17.48 -34.30 -22.77
C ALA A 450 17.99 -33.90 -24.18
N ARG A 451 17.88 -32.62 -24.56
CA ARG A 451 18.48 -32.10 -25.79
C ARG A 451 20.00 -32.18 -25.75
N ALA A 452 20.61 -31.81 -24.62
CA ALA A 452 22.06 -31.89 -24.46
C ALA A 452 22.57 -33.34 -24.57
N ASP A 453 21.86 -34.29 -23.96
CA ASP A 453 22.11 -35.73 -24.10
C ASP A 453 22.03 -36.19 -25.56
N GLY A 454 20.97 -35.79 -26.27
CA GLY A 454 20.78 -36.14 -27.68
C GLY A 454 21.89 -35.60 -28.59
N VAL A 455 22.29 -34.35 -28.42
CA VAL A 455 23.37 -33.73 -29.21
C VAL A 455 24.71 -34.44 -28.97
N LEU A 456 24.99 -34.87 -27.73
CA LEU A 456 26.19 -35.66 -27.44
C LEU A 456 26.14 -37.03 -28.11
N ALA A 457 25.02 -37.75 -28.00
CA ALA A 457 24.85 -39.06 -28.62
C ALA A 457 24.98 -39.00 -30.16
N ASP A 458 24.39 -37.99 -30.80
CA ASP A 458 24.51 -37.78 -32.25
C ASP A 458 25.96 -37.48 -32.66
N GLY A 459 26.67 -36.66 -31.86
CA GLY A 459 28.09 -36.37 -32.06
C GLY A 459 28.96 -37.62 -31.96
N GLU A 460 28.74 -38.44 -30.92
CA GLU A 460 29.47 -39.69 -30.70
C GLU A 460 29.24 -40.68 -31.84
N ALA A 461 27.99 -40.78 -32.33
CA ALA A 461 27.66 -41.60 -33.50
C ALA A 461 28.36 -41.12 -34.77
N ALA A 462 28.43 -39.80 -35.00
CA ALA A 462 29.12 -39.22 -36.15
C ALA A 462 30.65 -39.43 -36.08
N SER A 463 31.25 -39.26 -34.90
CA SER A 463 32.67 -39.56 -34.67
C SER A 463 32.99 -41.03 -34.92
N ALA A 464 32.14 -41.95 -34.41
CA ALA A 464 32.29 -43.39 -34.65
C ALA A 464 32.22 -43.73 -36.16
N ALA A 465 31.26 -43.16 -36.89
CA ALA A 465 31.14 -43.36 -38.33
C ALA A 465 32.35 -42.80 -39.12
N ALA A 466 32.86 -41.63 -38.71
CA ALA A 466 34.07 -41.05 -39.32
C ALA A 466 35.32 -41.91 -39.03
N ALA A 467 35.45 -42.44 -37.81
CA ALA A 467 36.54 -43.34 -37.45
C ALA A 467 36.48 -44.66 -38.24
N GLU A 468 35.30 -45.23 -38.45
CA GLU A 468 35.11 -46.41 -39.30
C GLU A 468 35.53 -46.13 -40.75
N ARG A 469 35.16 -44.96 -41.29
CA ARG A 469 35.57 -44.53 -42.64
C ARG A 469 37.09 -44.40 -42.77
N VAL A 470 37.76 -43.77 -41.81
CA VAL A 470 39.24 -43.66 -41.78
C VAL A 470 39.88 -45.06 -41.75
N ASN A 471 39.42 -45.93 -40.84
CA ASN A 471 39.95 -47.29 -40.72
C ASN A 471 39.75 -48.10 -42.00
N GLY A 472 38.59 -47.98 -42.64
CA GLY A 472 38.28 -48.59 -43.92
C GLY A 472 39.20 -48.12 -45.04
N LEU A 473 39.42 -46.81 -45.17
CA LEU A 473 40.32 -46.23 -46.18
C LEU A 473 41.78 -46.60 -45.95
N LEU A 474 42.25 -46.63 -44.70
CA LEU A 474 43.60 -47.10 -44.36
C LEU A 474 43.79 -48.58 -44.69
N GLU A 475 42.78 -49.42 -44.49
CA GLU A 475 42.84 -50.82 -44.89
C GLU A 475 42.86 -50.98 -46.42
N VAL A 476 42.06 -50.21 -47.16
CA VAL A 476 42.11 -50.16 -48.64
C VAL A 476 43.52 -49.75 -49.10
N ARG A 477 44.11 -48.71 -48.50
CA ARG A 477 45.47 -48.25 -48.78
C ARG A 477 46.51 -49.34 -48.48
N ARG A 478 46.41 -50.03 -47.34
CA ARG A 478 47.31 -51.14 -46.98
C ARG A 478 47.24 -52.28 -48.00
N ARG A 479 46.04 -52.69 -48.39
CA ARG A 479 45.84 -53.74 -49.40
C ARG A 479 46.40 -53.33 -50.76
N TRP A 480 46.24 -52.07 -51.14
CA TRP A 480 46.82 -51.52 -52.37
C TRP A 480 48.35 -51.54 -52.34
N THR A 481 48.97 -51.12 -51.24
CA THR A 481 50.43 -51.18 -51.05
C THR A 481 50.95 -52.62 -51.13
N ARG A 482 50.27 -53.59 -50.51
CA ARG A 482 50.63 -55.01 -50.61
C ARG A 482 50.51 -55.52 -52.04
N HIS A 483 49.40 -55.22 -52.72
CA HIS A 483 49.22 -55.57 -54.14
C HIS A 483 50.36 -55.02 -55.01
N CYS A 484 50.77 -53.78 -54.78
CA CYS A 484 51.91 -53.19 -55.46
C CYS A 484 53.24 -53.92 -55.14
N ALA A 485 53.46 -54.31 -53.89
CA ALA A 485 54.66 -55.02 -53.44
C ALA A 485 54.74 -56.48 -53.94
N ASP A 486 53.60 -57.16 -54.08
CA ASP A 486 53.50 -58.54 -54.59
C ASP A 486 53.73 -58.63 -56.13
N GLU A 487 54.15 -57.53 -56.76
CA GLU A 487 54.55 -57.52 -58.16
C GLU A 487 55.81 -58.37 -58.39
N ARG A 488 55.70 -59.37 -59.27
CA ARG A 488 56.85 -60.20 -59.64
C ARG A 488 57.94 -59.31 -60.27
N TRP A 489 59.19 -59.49 -59.83
CA TRP A 489 60.35 -58.66 -60.24
C TRP A 489 60.50 -58.49 -61.77
N TRP A 490 60.16 -59.52 -62.55
CA TRP A 490 60.24 -59.48 -64.01
C TRP A 490 59.19 -58.55 -64.64
N VAL A 491 58.01 -58.38 -64.03
CA VAL A 491 56.99 -57.41 -64.50
C VAL A 491 57.54 -55.99 -64.33
N SER A 492 58.18 -55.71 -63.20
CA SER A 492 58.84 -54.44 -62.94
C SER A 492 59.97 -54.16 -63.91
N LEU A 493 60.80 -55.16 -64.22
CA LEU A 493 61.87 -55.07 -65.21
C LEU A 493 61.32 -54.76 -66.63
N LEU A 494 60.22 -55.42 -67.03
CA LEU A 494 59.59 -55.18 -68.34
C LEU A 494 58.98 -53.78 -68.45
N VAL A 495 58.46 -53.20 -67.36
CA VAL A 495 57.98 -51.81 -67.36
C VAL A 495 59.13 -50.82 -67.51
N VAL A 496 60.26 -51.04 -66.83
CA VAL A 496 61.48 -50.21 -66.96
C VAL A 496 62.01 -50.22 -68.39
N LEU A 497 61.97 -51.37 -69.06
CA LEU A 497 62.35 -51.54 -70.47
C LEU A 497 61.30 -51.02 -71.46
N ARG A 498 60.21 -50.38 -71.00
CA ARG A 498 59.09 -49.83 -71.80
C ARG A 498 58.28 -50.84 -72.61
N ILE A 499 58.40 -52.15 -72.32
CA ILE A 499 57.75 -53.23 -73.08
C ILE A 499 56.56 -53.84 -72.31
N GLY A 500 56.56 -53.78 -70.97
CA GLY A 500 55.56 -54.44 -70.10
C GLY A 500 54.45 -53.56 -69.51
N GLY A 501 54.36 -52.29 -69.91
CA GLY A 501 53.47 -51.31 -69.27
C GLY A 501 51.97 -51.62 -69.38
N THR A 502 51.54 -52.44 -70.34
CA THR A 502 50.14 -52.85 -70.52
C THR A 502 49.72 -53.94 -69.53
N LEU A 503 50.63 -54.86 -69.19
CA LEU A 503 50.37 -55.98 -68.26
C LEU A 503 50.17 -55.49 -66.82
N ARG A 504 51.02 -54.55 -66.36
CA ARG A 504 50.89 -53.90 -65.04
C ARG A 504 49.54 -53.15 -64.92
N ARG A 505 49.18 -52.39 -65.95
CA ARG A 505 47.92 -51.63 -65.98
C ARG A 505 46.69 -52.52 -65.91
N GLN A 506 46.69 -53.67 -66.59
CA GLN A 506 45.59 -54.65 -66.49
C GLN A 506 45.48 -55.26 -65.09
N ARG A 507 46.61 -55.59 -64.46
CA ARG A 507 46.65 -56.11 -63.08
C ARG A 507 46.12 -55.10 -62.06
N ASP A 508 46.55 -53.85 -62.14
CA ASP A 508 46.10 -52.79 -61.23
C ASP A 508 44.62 -52.43 -61.48
N ALA A 509 44.16 -52.41 -62.74
CA ALA A 509 42.75 -52.18 -63.08
C ALA A 509 41.84 -53.32 -62.57
N ALA A 510 42.30 -54.58 -62.60
CA ALA A 510 41.56 -55.71 -62.04
C ALA A 510 41.42 -55.61 -60.51
N TYR A 511 42.49 -55.26 -59.80
CA TYR A 511 42.45 -55.04 -58.34
C TYR A 511 41.44 -53.95 -57.96
N TRP A 512 41.43 -52.82 -58.69
CA TRP A 512 40.50 -51.73 -58.38
C TRP A 512 39.05 -52.05 -58.76
N ALA A 513 38.81 -52.83 -59.82
CA ALA A 513 37.46 -53.31 -60.13
C ALA A 513 36.90 -54.23 -59.03
N GLU A 514 37.74 -55.06 -58.42
CA GLU A 514 37.37 -55.92 -57.29
C GLU A 514 37.19 -55.13 -55.99
N THR A 515 38.15 -54.24 -55.68
CA THR A 515 38.13 -53.40 -54.48
C THR A 515 36.95 -52.42 -54.49
N GLU A 516 36.58 -51.90 -55.65
CA GLU A 516 35.37 -51.08 -55.79
C GLU A 516 34.11 -51.88 -55.52
N GLY A 517 34.02 -53.15 -55.95
CA GLY A 517 32.89 -54.01 -55.59
C GLY A 517 32.76 -54.24 -54.08
N ALA A 518 33.89 -54.39 -53.38
CA ALA A 518 33.91 -54.66 -51.95
C ALA A 518 33.94 -53.41 -51.04
N SER A 519 34.32 -52.24 -51.56
CA SER A 519 34.54 -51.01 -50.77
C SER A 519 34.05 -49.75 -51.49
N TYR A 520 33.04 -49.89 -52.36
CA TYR A 520 32.45 -48.83 -53.18
C TYR A 520 32.17 -47.54 -52.40
N ALA A 521 31.58 -47.67 -51.21
CA ALA A 521 31.15 -46.55 -50.36
C ALA A 521 32.32 -45.68 -49.83
N LEU A 522 33.56 -46.20 -49.86
CA LEU A 522 34.74 -45.52 -49.33
C LEU A 522 35.52 -44.76 -50.41
N VAL A 523 35.76 -45.40 -51.56
CA VAL A 523 36.65 -44.89 -52.64
C VAL A 523 35.90 -44.33 -53.86
N GLY A 524 34.71 -44.84 -54.16
CA GLY A 524 33.87 -44.40 -55.29
C GLY A 524 34.39 -44.76 -56.70
N ALA A 525 33.57 -44.47 -57.72
CA ALA A 525 33.80 -44.90 -59.11
C ALA A 525 34.97 -44.19 -59.85
N ALA A 526 35.52 -43.11 -59.27
CA ALA A 526 36.57 -42.31 -59.90
C ALA A 526 37.88 -43.08 -60.08
N PHE A 527 38.16 -44.06 -59.21
CA PHE A 527 39.39 -44.86 -59.23
C PHE A 527 39.53 -45.73 -60.48
N ARG A 528 38.43 -46.10 -61.16
CA ARG A 528 38.48 -46.83 -62.45
C ARG A 528 39.20 -46.07 -63.57
N ARG A 529 39.21 -44.74 -63.50
CA ARG A 529 39.76 -43.87 -64.54
C ARG A 529 41.25 -43.58 -64.33
N LEU A 530 41.77 -43.86 -63.14
CA LEU A 530 43.17 -43.68 -62.80
C LEU A 530 43.97 -44.89 -63.31
N THR A 531 45.00 -44.63 -64.11
CA THR A 531 45.79 -45.69 -64.76
C THR A 531 47.25 -45.72 -64.31
N ARG A 532 47.70 -44.69 -63.57
CA ARG A 532 49.06 -44.58 -63.02
C ARG A 532 49.00 -44.75 -61.49
N ARG A 533 49.89 -45.59 -60.94
CA ARG A 533 49.96 -45.83 -59.48
C ARG A 533 50.15 -44.54 -58.68
N ALA A 534 50.97 -43.61 -59.16
CA ALA A 534 51.18 -42.32 -58.49
C ALA A 534 49.89 -41.49 -58.35
N ASP A 535 49.01 -41.49 -59.36
CA ASP A 535 47.73 -40.77 -59.30
C ASP A 535 46.75 -41.46 -58.33
N ILE A 536 46.81 -42.80 -58.23
CA ILE A 536 46.00 -43.61 -57.31
C ILE A 536 46.48 -43.41 -55.86
N ASP A 537 47.79 -43.43 -55.64
CA ASP A 537 48.40 -43.18 -54.33
C ASP A 537 48.05 -41.77 -53.82
N ALA A 538 48.14 -40.77 -54.70
CA ALA A 538 47.72 -39.40 -54.38
C ALA A 538 46.23 -39.32 -54.05
N ALA A 539 45.36 -39.92 -54.87
CA ALA A 539 43.91 -39.90 -54.61
C ALA A 539 43.51 -40.65 -53.32
N LEU A 540 44.21 -41.74 -52.96
CA LEU A 540 44.00 -42.44 -51.68
C LEU A 540 44.51 -41.61 -50.50
N ALA A 541 45.65 -40.93 -50.65
CA ALA A 541 46.16 -40.03 -49.63
C ALA A 541 45.16 -38.89 -49.38
N ASP A 542 44.68 -38.24 -50.43
CA ASP A 542 43.68 -37.16 -50.32
C ASP A 542 42.38 -37.63 -49.64
N LEU A 543 41.90 -38.84 -49.95
CA LEU A 543 40.71 -39.40 -49.30
C LEU A 543 40.93 -39.75 -47.83
N VAL A 544 42.11 -40.28 -47.49
CA VAL A 544 42.48 -40.56 -46.08
C VAL A 544 42.59 -39.25 -45.33
N ASP A 545 43.31 -38.27 -45.86
CA ASP A 545 43.49 -36.95 -45.24
C ASP A 545 42.15 -36.25 -45.04
N ALA A 546 41.25 -36.28 -46.04
CA ALA A 546 39.91 -35.72 -45.91
C ALA A 546 39.05 -36.47 -44.87
N ALA A 547 39.17 -37.80 -44.76
CA ALA A 547 38.45 -38.58 -43.75
C ALA A 547 39.03 -38.35 -42.35
N GLU A 548 40.35 -38.21 -42.21
CA GLU A 548 41.02 -37.86 -40.96
C GLU A 548 40.62 -36.45 -40.51
N GLN A 549 40.54 -35.49 -41.42
CA GLN A 549 40.01 -34.15 -41.12
C GLN A 549 38.55 -34.21 -40.69
N ALA A 550 37.69 -34.93 -41.41
CA ALA A 550 36.28 -35.09 -41.04
C ALA A 550 36.11 -35.76 -39.66
N ARG A 551 36.97 -36.73 -39.33
CA ARG A 551 37.02 -37.34 -37.99
C ARG A 551 37.45 -36.31 -36.94
N ALA A 552 38.49 -35.54 -37.19
CA ALA A 552 38.95 -34.50 -36.27
C ALA A 552 37.84 -33.45 -36.02
N ASP A 553 37.09 -33.07 -37.05
CA ASP A 553 35.97 -32.14 -36.94
C ASP A 553 34.81 -32.75 -36.11
N ALA A 554 34.52 -34.04 -36.30
CA ALA A 554 33.52 -34.79 -35.52
C ALA A 554 33.93 -34.96 -34.06
N ASP A 555 35.19 -35.32 -33.78
CA ASP A 555 35.74 -35.44 -32.42
C ASP A 555 35.69 -34.08 -31.71
N ALA A 556 36.02 -32.98 -32.41
CA ALA A 556 35.87 -31.64 -31.87
C ALA A 556 34.40 -31.25 -31.62
N ALA A 557 33.46 -31.78 -32.42
CA ALA A 557 32.02 -31.58 -32.19
C ALA A 557 31.53 -32.35 -30.96
N VAL A 558 32.00 -33.57 -30.72
CA VAL A 558 31.74 -34.34 -29.50
C VAL A 558 32.22 -33.58 -28.27
N GLU A 559 33.44 -33.05 -28.31
CA GLU A 559 34.00 -32.30 -27.18
C GLU A 559 33.17 -31.03 -26.89
N ARG A 560 32.71 -30.31 -27.92
CA ARG A 560 31.77 -29.18 -27.75
C ARG A 560 30.42 -29.62 -27.16
N ALA A 561 29.86 -30.73 -27.63
CA ALA A 561 28.59 -31.27 -27.13
C ALA A 561 28.70 -31.69 -25.65
N LYS A 562 29.81 -32.33 -25.29
CA LYS A 562 30.13 -32.70 -23.92
C LYS A 562 30.25 -31.49 -23.00
N GLN A 563 31.01 -30.47 -23.42
CA GLN A 563 31.13 -29.22 -22.67
C GLN A 563 29.77 -28.51 -22.47
N PHE A 564 28.91 -28.54 -23.49
CA PHE A 564 27.56 -27.99 -23.39
C PHE A 564 26.71 -28.77 -22.36
N LYS A 565 26.69 -30.10 -22.44
CA LYS A 565 25.99 -30.98 -21.49
C LYS A 565 26.49 -30.79 -20.06
N ASP A 566 27.80 -30.89 -19.85
CA ASP A 566 28.42 -30.72 -18.52
C ASP A 566 28.12 -29.34 -17.95
N GLY A 567 28.09 -28.30 -18.80
CA GLY A 567 27.72 -26.95 -18.41
C GLY A 567 26.26 -26.80 -17.96
N VAL A 568 25.32 -27.46 -18.66
CA VAL A 568 23.89 -27.48 -18.29
C VAL A 568 23.70 -28.24 -16.98
N ASP A 569 24.25 -29.44 -16.86
CA ASP A 569 24.09 -30.28 -15.65
C ASP A 569 24.70 -29.62 -14.42
N ALA A 570 25.90 -29.05 -14.54
CA ALA A 570 26.51 -28.30 -13.44
C ALA A 570 25.66 -27.09 -13.01
N ALA A 571 25.04 -26.38 -13.95
CA ALA A 571 24.15 -25.27 -13.64
C ALA A 571 22.87 -25.76 -12.93
N VAL A 572 22.29 -26.88 -13.37
CA VAL A 572 21.15 -27.51 -12.69
C VAL A 572 21.50 -27.93 -11.27
N ASP A 573 22.65 -28.58 -11.07
CA ASP A 573 23.11 -29.03 -9.76
C ASP A 573 23.30 -27.86 -8.78
N VAL A 574 23.87 -26.74 -9.26
CA VAL A 574 24.02 -25.51 -8.47
C VAL A 574 22.64 -24.99 -8.01
N VAL A 575 21.66 -24.92 -8.91
CA VAL A 575 20.32 -24.44 -8.57
C VAL A 575 19.63 -25.41 -7.61
N ARG A 576 19.71 -26.73 -7.86
CA ARG A 576 19.21 -27.79 -6.97
C ARG A 576 19.81 -27.72 -5.58
N GLY A 577 21.07 -27.31 -5.45
CA GLY A 577 21.75 -27.09 -4.18
C GLY A 577 21.14 -26.00 -3.30
N VAL A 578 20.21 -25.18 -3.83
CA VAL A 578 19.49 -24.15 -3.05
C VAL A 578 17.99 -24.44 -2.97
N VAL A 579 17.33 -24.83 -4.06
CA VAL A 579 15.87 -25.10 -4.06
C VAL A 579 15.51 -26.49 -3.49
N GLY A 580 16.49 -27.37 -3.34
CA GLY A 580 16.29 -28.76 -2.94
C GLY A 580 15.92 -29.67 -4.11
N GLN A 581 16.02 -30.99 -3.88
CA GLN A 581 15.79 -32.00 -4.92
C GLN A 581 14.35 -32.01 -5.45
N SER A 582 13.37 -31.73 -4.58
CA SER A 582 11.94 -31.66 -4.95
C SER A 582 11.47 -30.26 -5.32
N GLY A 583 12.33 -29.24 -5.26
CA GLY A 583 11.97 -27.85 -5.56
C GLY A 583 11.74 -27.60 -7.06
N GLU A 584 11.09 -26.49 -7.38
CA GLU A 584 10.92 -26.07 -8.78
C GLU A 584 12.21 -25.44 -9.32
N LEU A 585 12.59 -25.77 -10.57
CA LEU A 585 13.73 -25.16 -11.27
C LEU A 585 13.27 -23.91 -12.03
N THR A 586 12.85 -22.90 -11.27
CA THR A 586 12.45 -21.60 -11.81
C THR A 586 13.34 -20.50 -11.23
N PRO A 587 13.57 -19.39 -11.95
CA PRO A 587 14.26 -18.23 -11.39
C PRO A 587 13.58 -17.74 -10.11
N GLN A 588 12.25 -17.75 -10.04
CA GLN A 588 11.50 -17.33 -8.87
C GLN A 588 11.80 -18.21 -7.64
N ALA A 589 11.68 -19.54 -7.77
CA ALA A 589 11.92 -20.46 -6.66
C ALA A 589 13.38 -20.36 -6.15
N ALA A 590 14.34 -20.28 -7.07
CA ALA A 590 15.74 -20.09 -6.73
C ALA A 590 15.99 -18.76 -6.00
N GLN A 591 15.39 -17.67 -6.46
CA GLN A 591 15.53 -16.35 -5.82
C GLN A 591 14.89 -16.31 -4.42
N VAL A 592 13.73 -16.93 -4.23
CA VAL A 592 13.09 -17.07 -2.91
C VAL A 592 13.97 -17.88 -1.97
N ALA A 593 14.56 -18.97 -2.44
CA ALA A 593 15.48 -19.78 -1.65
C ALA A 593 16.80 -19.04 -1.32
N LEU A 594 17.28 -18.18 -2.23
CA LEU A 594 18.40 -17.27 -1.95
C LEU A 594 18.06 -16.24 -0.87
N ASP A 595 16.85 -15.67 -0.88
CA ASP A 595 16.38 -14.71 0.11
C ASP A 595 16.34 -15.32 1.51
N MET A 596 15.70 -16.50 1.65
CA MET A 596 15.51 -17.17 2.93
C MET A 596 16.79 -17.87 3.45
N GLY A 597 17.78 -18.09 2.59
CA GLY A 597 19.05 -18.73 2.92
C GLY A 597 20.23 -17.74 2.90
N PRO A 598 21.10 -17.78 1.87
CA PRO A 598 22.34 -16.98 1.83
C PRO A 598 22.18 -15.48 2.09
N ARG A 599 21.15 -14.82 1.56
CA ARG A 599 20.93 -13.38 1.76
C ARG A 599 20.53 -13.06 3.20
N TYR A 600 19.70 -13.90 3.82
CA TYR A 600 19.37 -13.80 5.23
C TYR A 600 20.59 -14.07 6.13
N SER A 601 21.35 -15.13 5.84
CA SER A 601 22.59 -15.44 6.56
C SER A 601 23.60 -14.28 6.46
N ALA A 602 23.77 -13.67 5.29
CA ALA A 602 24.64 -12.52 5.10
C ALA A 602 24.22 -11.32 5.96
N PHE A 603 22.91 -11.04 6.09
CA PHE A 603 22.41 -9.98 6.97
C PHE A 603 22.71 -10.25 8.46
N LYS A 604 22.51 -11.49 8.93
CA LYS A 604 22.84 -11.87 10.31
C LYS A 604 24.34 -11.78 10.58
N LEU A 605 25.17 -12.21 9.64
CA LEU A 605 26.62 -12.03 9.73
C LEU A 605 26.98 -10.54 9.75
N ALA A 606 26.42 -9.71 8.86
CA ALA A 606 26.64 -8.27 8.88
C ALA A 606 26.27 -7.64 10.24
N THR A 607 25.20 -8.11 10.88
CA THR A 607 24.79 -7.66 12.23
C THR A 607 25.94 -7.78 13.22
N HIS A 608 26.58 -8.94 13.31
CA HIS A 608 27.67 -9.19 14.26
C HIS A 608 29.00 -8.57 13.82
N TYR A 609 29.22 -8.42 12.50
CA TYR A 609 30.33 -7.63 11.97
C TYR A 609 30.26 -6.18 12.46
N TRP A 610 29.07 -5.58 12.41
CA TRP A 610 28.89 -4.20 12.82
C TRP A 610 28.90 -4.02 14.35
N GLU A 611 28.37 -4.98 15.12
CA GLU A 611 28.56 -5.01 16.59
C GLU A 611 30.05 -5.04 16.96
N ALA A 612 30.87 -5.86 16.29
CA ALA A 612 32.31 -5.87 16.48
C ALA A 612 32.97 -4.53 16.14
N ARG A 613 32.64 -3.95 14.97
CA ARG A 613 33.15 -2.63 14.54
C ARG A 613 32.75 -1.52 15.51
N TYR A 614 31.54 -1.58 16.07
CA TYR A 614 31.07 -0.64 17.07
C TYR A 614 31.92 -0.70 18.34
N LEU A 615 32.15 -1.90 18.88
CA LEU A 615 32.98 -2.07 20.08
C LEU A 615 34.43 -1.60 19.86
N ILE A 616 35.00 -1.87 18.68
CA ILE A 616 36.34 -1.38 18.30
C ILE A 616 36.37 0.14 18.29
N GLU A 617 35.40 0.80 17.65
CA GLU A 617 35.35 2.26 17.58
C GLU A 617 35.18 2.90 18.97
N VAL A 618 34.34 2.32 19.83
CA VAL A 618 34.15 2.82 21.20
C VAL A 618 35.44 2.67 22.03
N ASP A 619 36.12 1.52 21.93
CA ASP A 619 37.41 1.27 22.59
C ASP A 619 38.48 2.30 22.17
N GLU A 620 38.59 2.56 20.86
CA GLU A 620 39.52 3.57 20.32
C GLU A 620 39.23 4.99 20.81
N GLN A 621 37.94 5.39 20.90
CA GLN A 621 37.56 6.72 21.35
C GLN A 621 37.79 6.89 22.87
N LEU A 622 37.36 5.92 23.67
CA LEU A 622 37.58 5.94 25.12
C LEU A 622 39.08 5.88 25.46
N GLY A 623 39.86 5.11 24.72
CA GLY A 623 41.32 5.03 24.90
C GLY A 623 42.04 6.34 24.60
N ARG A 624 41.59 7.11 23.59
CA ARG A 624 42.20 8.40 23.22
C ARG A 624 41.83 9.55 24.15
N ALA A 625 40.57 9.64 24.58
CA ALA A 625 40.02 10.85 25.20
C ALA A 625 39.42 10.62 26.60
N GLY A 626 39.35 9.38 27.08
CA GLY A 626 38.72 9.03 28.36
C GLY A 626 37.19 9.16 28.38
N ALA A 627 36.58 9.67 27.30
CA ALA A 627 35.14 9.86 27.13
C ALA A 627 34.79 9.98 25.63
N MET A 628 33.51 9.79 25.30
CA MET A 628 33.01 10.01 23.95
C MET A 628 33.06 11.49 23.56
N ASP A 629 33.56 11.79 22.36
CA ASP A 629 33.68 13.16 21.83
C ASP A 629 32.44 13.58 21.01
N ASP A 630 31.26 13.47 21.63
CA ASP A 630 29.99 13.83 20.99
C ASP A 630 29.62 15.29 21.35
N ASN A 631 29.37 16.10 20.32
CA ASN A 631 28.80 17.45 20.48
C ASN A 631 27.99 17.84 19.25
N ARG A 632 27.50 19.09 19.20
CA ARG A 632 26.62 19.56 18.12
C ARG A 632 27.36 19.97 16.84
N ALA A 633 28.69 19.89 16.77
CA ALA A 633 29.42 20.19 15.54
C ALA A 633 29.03 19.21 14.42
N PRO A 634 28.84 19.68 13.17
CA PRO A 634 28.36 18.83 12.06
C PRO A 634 29.12 17.51 11.88
N GLU A 635 30.45 17.56 11.85
CA GLU A 635 31.31 16.38 11.69
C GLU A 635 31.16 15.37 12.83
N LYS A 636 31.01 15.86 14.06
CA LYS A 636 30.88 15.02 15.26
C LYS A 636 29.51 14.35 15.33
N MET A 637 28.45 15.05 14.95
CA MET A 637 27.13 14.44 14.84
C MET A 637 27.10 13.37 13.74
N LEU A 638 27.72 13.62 12.59
CA LEU A 638 27.84 12.61 11.53
C LEU A 638 28.60 11.37 12.01
N ARG A 639 29.68 11.54 12.77
CA ARG A 639 30.40 10.43 13.39
C ARG A 639 29.52 9.65 14.36
N GLN A 640 28.77 10.34 15.23
CA GLN A 640 27.82 9.73 16.16
C GLN A 640 26.75 8.92 15.40
N TYR A 641 26.20 9.46 14.31
CA TYR A 641 25.23 8.75 13.47
C TYR A 641 25.82 7.53 12.77
N ARG A 642 27.03 7.61 12.22
CA ARG A 642 27.70 6.43 11.63
C ARG A 642 28.05 5.38 12.66
N ARG A 643 28.40 5.78 13.88
CA ARG A 643 28.61 4.86 15.01
C ARG A 643 27.30 4.12 15.35
N LEU A 644 26.19 4.84 15.51
CA LEU A 644 24.89 4.25 15.80
C LEU A 644 24.33 3.41 14.63
N ALA A 645 24.66 3.75 13.38
CA ALA A 645 24.27 2.97 12.19
C ALA A 645 24.95 1.59 12.13
N LYS A 646 26.00 1.34 12.93
CA LYS A 646 26.56 0.00 13.15
C LYS A 646 25.64 -0.89 13.99
N LEU A 647 24.78 -0.29 14.81
CA LEU A 647 23.83 -1.05 15.64
C LEU A 647 22.43 -1.04 15.03
N HIS A 648 22.04 0.08 14.44
CA HIS A 648 20.71 0.29 13.89
C HIS A 648 20.81 0.62 12.39
N PRO A 649 20.63 -0.35 11.48
CA PRO A 649 20.74 -0.12 10.03
C PRO A 649 19.77 0.91 9.46
N CYS A 650 18.74 1.31 10.22
CA CYS A 650 17.80 2.35 9.82
C CYS A 650 17.40 3.22 11.00
N PHE A 651 17.45 4.53 10.80
CA PHE A 651 16.84 5.49 11.71
C PHE A 651 15.41 5.78 11.25
N VAL A 652 14.49 6.00 12.18
CA VAL A 652 13.10 6.29 11.85
C VAL A 652 12.72 7.64 12.45
N ALA A 653 12.16 8.54 11.65
CA ALA A 653 11.79 9.88 12.08
C ALA A 653 10.46 10.30 11.47
N THR A 654 9.88 11.39 11.98
CA THR A 654 8.82 12.08 11.23
C THR A 654 9.44 13.12 10.31
N LEU A 655 8.80 13.45 9.19
CA LEU A 655 9.26 14.54 8.31
C LEU A 655 9.27 15.90 9.03
N TYR A 656 8.49 16.07 10.10
CA TYR A 656 8.53 17.25 10.96
C TYR A 656 9.75 17.30 11.88
N THR A 657 10.23 16.16 12.38
CA THR A 657 11.40 16.11 13.27
C THR A 657 12.71 16.01 12.51
N LEU A 658 12.70 15.48 11.29
CA LEU A 658 13.90 15.17 10.52
C LEU A 658 14.83 16.40 10.29
N PRO A 659 14.35 17.57 9.83
CA PRO A 659 15.20 18.76 9.65
C PRO A 659 15.91 19.18 10.93
N TYR A 660 15.20 19.12 12.07
CA TYR A 660 15.82 19.36 13.36
C TYR A 660 16.92 18.32 13.61
N ARG A 661 16.64 17.02 13.53
CA ARG A 661 17.62 15.98 13.84
C ARG A 661 18.91 16.12 13.01
N PHE A 662 18.81 16.54 11.76
CA PHE A 662 19.96 16.72 10.86
C PHE A 662 20.41 18.18 10.74
N THR A 663 20.41 18.91 11.87
CA THR A 663 20.97 20.26 11.97
C THR A 663 21.97 20.35 13.12
N GLY A 664 23.22 20.68 12.77
CA GLY A 664 24.35 20.90 13.67
C GLY A 664 24.52 22.36 14.06
N TYR A 665 25.49 22.62 14.92
CA TYR A 665 25.84 23.96 15.40
C TYR A 665 27.34 24.20 15.28
N LEU A 666 27.71 25.25 14.54
CA LEU A 666 29.08 25.74 14.41
C LEU A 666 29.06 27.26 14.27
N GLY A 667 28.97 27.97 15.38
CA GLY A 667 28.71 29.43 15.44
C GLY A 667 27.25 29.79 15.10
N GLU A 668 26.63 29.02 14.21
CA GLU A 668 25.23 29.09 13.79
C GLU A 668 24.66 27.67 13.57
N GLU A 669 23.33 27.56 13.45
CA GLU A 669 22.66 26.31 13.06
C GLU A 669 22.94 26.01 11.59
N LYS A 670 23.51 24.83 11.30
CA LYS A 670 23.87 24.39 9.93
C LYS A 670 23.20 23.05 9.60
N PRO A 671 22.39 22.96 8.53
CA PRO A 671 21.88 21.70 8.03
C PRO A 671 23.02 20.74 7.66
N LEU A 672 22.83 19.45 7.93
CA LEU A 672 23.71 18.39 7.50
C LEU A 672 23.31 17.95 6.09
N TYR A 673 23.69 18.75 5.09
CA TYR A 673 23.43 18.42 3.68
C TYR A 673 24.09 17.09 3.28
N ASP A 674 23.39 16.29 2.46
CA ASP A 674 23.86 14.98 1.96
C ASP A 674 24.34 13.99 3.05
N ALA A 675 23.86 14.16 4.28
CA ALA A 675 24.23 13.34 5.43
C ALA A 675 23.57 11.96 5.45
N ILE A 676 22.38 11.86 4.84
CA ILE A 676 21.59 10.65 4.73
C ILE A 676 21.95 9.99 3.39
N ASP A 677 22.55 8.81 3.43
CA ASP A 677 22.93 8.09 2.21
C ASP A 677 21.69 7.58 1.46
N LEU A 678 20.64 7.18 2.18
CA LEU A 678 19.34 6.77 1.62
C LEU A 678 18.18 7.30 2.48
N LEU A 679 17.35 8.14 1.90
CA LEU A 679 16.07 8.58 2.48
C LEU A 679 14.94 7.69 1.97
N ILE A 680 14.28 6.99 2.88
CA ILE A 680 13.08 6.23 2.60
C ILE A 680 11.88 7.04 3.08
N VAL A 681 10.88 7.27 2.23
CA VAL A 681 9.62 7.88 2.67
C VAL A 681 8.49 6.89 2.45
N ASP A 682 7.81 6.51 3.53
CA ASP A 682 6.66 5.62 3.49
C ASP A 682 5.35 6.40 3.64
N GLU A 683 4.28 5.87 3.06
CA GLU A 683 2.98 6.54 2.91
C GLU A 683 3.11 7.91 2.22
N ALA A 684 4.02 8.03 1.23
CA ALA A 684 4.33 9.29 0.56
C ALA A 684 3.12 9.93 -0.16
N GLY A 685 2.08 9.14 -0.46
CA GLY A 685 0.80 9.65 -1.00
C GLY A 685 0.03 10.53 -0.02
N GLN A 686 0.33 10.44 1.28
CA GLN A 686 -0.28 11.24 2.35
C GLN A 686 0.60 12.43 2.77
N VAL A 687 1.77 12.60 2.15
CA VAL A 687 2.72 13.66 2.48
C VAL A 687 2.53 14.83 1.54
N ALA A 688 2.25 16.01 2.09
CA ALA A 688 2.18 17.24 1.30
C ALA A 688 3.59 17.65 0.79
N PRO A 689 3.73 18.11 -0.46
CA PRO A 689 5.03 18.44 -1.05
C PRO A 689 5.86 19.42 -0.21
N GLU A 690 5.24 20.47 0.31
CA GLU A 690 5.88 21.52 1.11
C GLU A 690 6.44 21.02 2.45
N ILE A 691 5.95 19.88 2.94
CA ILE A 691 6.47 19.23 4.15
C ILE A 691 7.60 18.25 3.82
N GLY A 692 7.44 17.47 2.73
CA GLY A 692 8.34 16.39 2.37
C GLY A 692 9.62 16.84 1.66
N VAL A 693 9.47 17.68 0.62
CA VAL A 693 10.54 18.08 -0.31
C VAL A 693 11.78 18.66 0.40
N PRO A 694 11.67 19.54 1.40
CA PRO A 694 12.85 20.13 2.04
C PRO A 694 13.80 19.09 2.65
N SER A 695 13.28 17.94 3.11
CA SER A 695 14.10 16.88 3.72
C SER A 695 15.06 16.22 2.72
N PHE A 696 14.83 16.33 1.41
CA PHE A 696 15.70 15.75 0.38
C PHE A 696 17.04 16.50 0.29
N ALA A 697 17.13 17.73 0.80
CA ALA A 697 18.41 18.43 0.93
C ALA A 697 19.41 17.73 1.87
N LEU A 698 18.89 16.89 2.77
CA LEU A 698 19.69 16.18 3.76
C LEU A 698 20.16 14.81 3.24
N ALA A 699 19.75 14.42 2.02
CA ALA A 699 19.91 13.06 1.52
C ALA A 699 20.52 13.01 0.11
N ARG A 700 21.22 11.91 -0.17
CA ARG A 700 21.89 11.67 -1.47
C ARG A 700 21.03 10.92 -2.47
N ARG A 701 20.23 9.97 -1.98
CA ARG A 701 19.31 9.14 -2.76
C ARG A 701 18.01 8.95 -2.00
N ALA A 702 16.92 8.69 -2.72
CA ALA A 702 15.63 8.44 -2.11
C ALA A 702 14.86 7.27 -2.74
N LEU A 703 14.24 6.48 -1.86
CA LEU A 703 13.26 5.45 -2.22
C LEU A 703 11.91 5.85 -1.62
N ILE A 704 10.95 6.19 -2.49
CA ILE A 704 9.67 6.76 -2.10
C ILE A 704 8.59 5.71 -2.32
N VAL A 705 7.92 5.33 -1.25
CA VAL A 705 6.89 4.29 -1.27
C VAL A 705 5.58 4.88 -0.76
N GLY A 706 4.51 4.61 -1.48
CA GLY A 706 3.19 5.14 -1.16
C GLY A 706 2.16 4.62 -2.15
N ASP A 707 0.97 5.18 -2.09
CA ASP A 707 -0.14 4.83 -2.98
C ASP A 707 -0.95 6.09 -3.23
N VAL A 708 -1.06 6.47 -4.50
CA VAL A 708 -1.76 7.69 -4.94
C VAL A 708 -3.29 7.50 -4.96
N ASP A 709 -3.78 6.26 -4.96
CA ASP A 709 -5.20 5.91 -4.94
C ASP A 709 -5.74 5.65 -3.51
N GLN A 710 -4.91 5.85 -2.49
CA GLN A 710 -5.30 5.88 -1.08
C GLN A 710 -5.61 7.32 -0.61
N ILE A 711 -5.73 7.52 0.71
CA ILE A 711 -6.01 8.83 1.30
C ILE A 711 -4.93 9.84 0.87
N LYS A 712 -5.38 10.96 0.27
CA LYS A 712 -4.54 12.09 -0.14
C LYS A 712 -4.10 12.93 1.07
N PRO A 713 -3.08 13.80 0.95
CA PRO A 713 -2.67 14.66 2.04
C PRO A 713 -3.81 15.59 2.46
N ILE A 714 -3.84 15.96 3.74
CA ILE A 714 -4.70 17.04 4.21
C ILE A 714 -4.02 18.36 3.83
N TRP A 715 -4.43 18.94 2.71
CA TRP A 715 -3.92 20.26 2.30
C TRP A 715 -4.50 21.36 3.19
N SER A 716 -3.62 22.28 3.58
CA SER A 716 -3.98 23.45 4.39
C SER A 716 -4.15 24.72 3.54
N VAL A 717 -3.70 24.68 2.29
CA VAL A 717 -3.71 25.81 1.35
C VAL A 717 -4.87 25.63 0.36
N PRO A 718 -5.78 26.62 0.24
CA PRO A 718 -6.81 26.63 -0.80
C PRO A 718 -6.21 26.68 -2.21
N GLN A 719 -6.85 26.00 -3.17
CA GLN A 719 -6.34 25.92 -4.56
C GLN A 719 -6.12 27.29 -5.22
N ALA A 720 -7.04 28.24 -4.99
CA ALA A 720 -6.92 29.57 -5.55
C ALA A 720 -5.67 30.31 -5.04
N VAL A 721 -5.33 30.16 -3.75
CA VAL A 721 -4.16 30.78 -3.14
C VAL A 721 -2.87 30.17 -3.67
N ASP A 722 -2.85 28.84 -3.80
CA ASP A 722 -1.70 28.09 -4.32
C ASP A 722 -1.38 28.48 -5.77
N LEU A 723 -2.40 28.55 -6.64
CA LEU A 723 -2.23 28.98 -8.03
C LEU A 723 -1.64 30.38 -8.15
N VAL A 724 -2.13 31.35 -7.36
CA VAL A 724 -1.61 32.72 -7.38
C VAL A 724 -0.14 32.76 -6.98
N ASN A 725 0.26 31.97 -5.97
CA ASN A 725 1.66 31.85 -5.57
C ASN A 725 2.51 31.20 -6.67
N ALA A 726 2.00 30.16 -7.32
CA ALA A 726 2.68 29.48 -8.42
C ALA A 726 2.95 30.42 -9.61
N LEU A 727 1.98 31.25 -9.97
CA LEU A 727 2.13 32.26 -11.02
C LEU A 727 3.15 33.34 -10.64
N ARG A 728 3.04 33.87 -9.41
CA ARG A 728 3.93 34.92 -8.90
C ARG A 728 5.40 34.52 -8.92
N HIS A 729 5.67 33.24 -8.64
CA HIS A 729 7.02 32.69 -8.56
C HIS A 729 7.44 31.91 -9.82
N GLY A 730 6.66 31.97 -10.90
CA GLY A 730 7.01 31.38 -12.20
C GLY A 730 7.01 29.84 -12.23
N VAL A 731 6.33 29.19 -11.27
CA VAL A 731 6.10 27.73 -11.27
C VAL A 731 5.01 27.37 -12.28
N ALA A 732 3.98 28.22 -12.38
CA ALA A 732 2.98 28.18 -13.44
C ALA A 732 3.18 29.38 -14.38
N SER A 733 3.05 29.17 -15.69
CA SER A 733 3.23 30.25 -16.69
C SER A 733 2.06 31.21 -16.74
N ASP A 734 0.84 30.69 -16.67
CA ASP A 734 -0.42 31.43 -16.77
C ASP A 734 -1.58 30.62 -16.14
N THR A 735 -2.77 31.20 -16.11
CA THR A 735 -3.98 30.53 -15.61
C THR A 735 -4.40 29.33 -16.46
N ALA A 736 -4.02 29.26 -17.74
CA ALA A 736 -4.29 28.09 -18.58
C ALA A 736 -3.44 26.88 -18.15
N ALA A 737 -2.29 27.10 -17.51
CA ALA A 737 -1.45 26.07 -16.92
C ALA A 737 -1.95 25.54 -15.55
N GLN A 738 -3.07 26.05 -15.01
CA GLN A 738 -3.61 25.64 -13.70
C GLN A 738 -3.78 24.12 -13.58
N ALA A 739 -4.39 23.48 -14.59
CA ALA A 739 -4.62 22.04 -14.57
C ALA A 739 -3.30 21.26 -14.54
N ALA A 740 -2.32 21.66 -15.36
CA ALA A 740 -1.01 21.03 -15.39
C ALA A 740 -0.25 21.20 -14.06
N PHE A 741 -0.33 22.38 -13.44
CA PHE A 741 0.26 22.64 -12.12
C PHE A 741 -0.35 21.75 -11.03
N HIS A 742 -1.68 21.66 -10.94
CA HIS A 742 -2.34 20.80 -9.95
C HIS A 742 -2.09 19.31 -10.20
N GLN A 743 -1.89 18.89 -11.45
CA GLN A 743 -1.53 17.52 -11.81
C GLN A 743 -0.04 17.20 -11.68
N SER A 744 0.82 18.22 -11.57
CA SER A 744 2.28 18.04 -11.50
C SER A 744 2.77 17.36 -10.22
N GLY A 745 1.94 17.31 -9.18
CA GLY A 745 2.31 16.90 -7.83
C GLY A 745 2.98 17.99 -6.99
N LEU A 746 3.39 19.13 -7.59
CA LEU A 746 4.09 20.22 -6.90
C LEU A 746 3.16 21.13 -6.08
N ALA A 747 1.86 21.13 -6.38
CA ALA A 747 0.87 22.00 -5.76
C ALA A 747 0.70 21.68 -4.26
N ALA A 748 0.77 22.70 -3.39
CA ALA A 748 0.51 22.58 -1.95
C ALA A 748 -0.99 22.38 -1.63
N SER A 749 -1.86 22.54 -2.62
CA SER A 749 -3.32 22.42 -2.52
C SER A 749 -3.92 21.14 -3.14
N ALA A 750 -3.11 20.38 -3.89
CA ALA A 750 -3.59 19.20 -4.62
C ALA A 750 -2.54 18.09 -4.81
N GLY A 751 -1.26 18.39 -4.59
CA GLY A 751 -0.15 17.48 -4.82
C GLY A 751 0.19 16.59 -3.63
N SER A 752 1.06 15.61 -3.87
CA SER A 752 1.63 14.73 -2.84
C SER A 752 3.08 14.46 -3.17
N LEU A 753 3.88 14.14 -2.15
CA LEU A 753 5.28 13.78 -2.35
C LEU A 753 5.44 12.55 -3.26
N MET A 754 4.49 11.61 -3.21
CA MET A 754 4.48 10.47 -4.12
C MET A 754 4.38 10.91 -5.59
N GLN A 755 3.49 11.84 -5.93
CA GLN A 755 3.37 12.35 -7.30
C GLN A 755 4.64 13.09 -7.76
N VAL A 756 5.26 13.88 -6.87
CA VAL A 756 6.55 14.52 -7.16
C VAL A 756 7.63 13.47 -7.43
N ALA A 757 7.69 12.40 -6.63
CA ALA A 757 8.64 11.32 -6.83
C ALA A 757 8.38 10.52 -8.11
N GLN A 758 7.11 10.30 -8.49
CA GLN A 758 6.74 9.67 -9.75
C GLN A 758 7.23 10.51 -10.94
N ARG A 759 7.04 11.84 -10.90
CA ARG A 759 7.56 12.78 -11.92
C ARG A 759 9.08 12.69 -12.06
N ALA A 760 9.80 12.53 -10.95
CA ALA A 760 11.25 12.38 -10.90
C ALA A 760 11.76 10.96 -11.24
N THR A 761 10.87 9.98 -11.39
CA THR A 761 11.24 8.59 -11.73
C THR A 761 11.24 8.40 -13.25
N PRO A 762 12.31 7.84 -13.85
CA PRO A 762 12.40 7.65 -15.30
C PRO A 762 11.59 6.44 -15.81
N TYR A 763 11.30 5.47 -14.93
CA TYR A 763 10.61 4.22 -15.28
C TYR A 763 9.09 4.37 -15.21
N SER A 764 8.37 3.55 -16.00
CA SER A 764 6.92 3.42 -15.92
C SER A 764 6.54 1.95 -16.13
N LYS A 765 6.28 1.23 -15.03
CA LYS A 765 5.91 -0.19 -15.08
C LYS A 765 4.53 -0.40 -15.73
N HIS A 766 3.58 0.46 -15.38
CA HIS A 766 2.25 0.48 -15.97
C HIS A 766 1.94 1.91 -16.43
N PRO A 767 2.19 2.23 -17.71
CA PRO A 767 1.99 3.59 -18.25
C PRO A 767 0.61 4.18 -17.99
N GLN A 768 -0.44 3.35 -17.87
CA GLN A 768 -1.80 3.81 -17.56
C GLN A 768 -1.95 4.39 -16.15
N ARG A 769 -1.00 4.12 -15.25
CA ARG A 769 -0.93 4.63 -13.87
C ARG A 769 0.11 5.75 -13.69
N GLY A 770 0.86 6.07 -14.75
CA GLY A 770 1.97 7.03 -14.70
C GLY A 770 3.32 6.39 -14.44
N ARG A 771 4.26 7.21 -13.98
CA ARG A 771 5.66 6.83 -13.72
C ARG A 771 5.80 6.13 -12.36
N GLY A 772 6.85 5.35 -12.22
CA GLY A 772 7.15 4.57 -11.03
C GLY A 772 7.07 3.07 -11.26
N MET A 773 7.53 2.33 -10.26
CA MET A 773 7.33 0.89 -10.13
C MET A 773 5.99 0.61 -9.45
N PHE A 774 5.45 -0.59 -9.61
CA PHE A 774 4.16 -1.00 -9.03
C PHE A 774 4.26 -2.38 -8.39
N LEU A 775 3.78 -2.49 -7.14
CA LEU A 775 3.70 -3.74 -6.40
C LEU A 775 2.35 -4.41 -6.59
N SER A 776 2.34 -5.63 -7.12
CA SER A 776 1.12 -6.30 -7.58
C SER A 776 0.60 -7.35 -6.59
N GLU A 777 1.47 -8.09 -5.90
CA GLU A 777 1.06 -9.24 -5.08
C GLU A 777 0.44 -8.85 -3.74
N HIS A 778 -0.88 -8.99 -3.63
CA HIS A 778 -1.63 -8.67 -2.42
C HIS A 778 -1.83 -9.90 -1.52
N ARG A 779 -1.38 -9.84 -0.26
CA ARG A 779 -1.42 -10.98 0.69
C ARG A 779 -2.33 -10.80 1.91
N ARG A 780 -2.95 -9.63 2.06
CA ARG A 780 -3.72 -9.28 3.28
C ARG A 780 -5.17 -9.79 3.24
N CYS A 781 -5.92 -9.34 2.26
CA CYS A 781 -7.36 -9.57 2.12
C CYS A 781 -7.62 -10.89 1.39
N TRP A 782 -8.76 -11.51 1.67
CA TRP A 782 -9.29 -12.57 0.80
C TRP A 782 -9.55 -12.05 -0.63
N PRO A 783 -9.44 -12.91 -1.66
CA PRO A 783 -9.62 -12.52 -3.07
C PRO A 783 -10.89 -11.73 -3.34
N GLU A 784 -12.04 -12.15 -2.79
CA GLU A 784 -13.32 -11.44 -2.97
C GLU A 784 -13.33 -10.01 -2.42
N ILE A 785 -12.59 -9.74 -1.33
CA ILE A 785 -12.50 -8.39 -0.74
C ILE A 785 -11.63 -7.50 -1.63
N ILE A 786 -10.41 -7.96 -1.94
CA ILE A 786 -9.45 -7.15 -2.70
C ILE A 786 -9.88 -6.97 -4.16
N ALA A 787 -10.65 -7.89 -4.74
CA ALA A 787 -11.20 -7.77 -6.08
C ALA A 787 -12.01 -6.47 -6.23
N ILE A 788 -12.71 -6.03 -5.19
CA ILE A 788 -13.48 -4.78 -5.19
C ILE A 788 -12.53 -3.59 -5.38
N CYS A 789 -11.50 -3.49 -4.55
CA CYS A 789 -10.46 -2.47 -4.67
C CYS A 789 -9.72 -2.52 -6.02
N ASN A 790 -9.43 -3.73 -6.50
CA ASN A 790 -8.74 -3.94 -7.78
C ASN A 790 -9.53 -3.37 -8.96
N ARG A 791 -10.87 -3.48 -8.91
CA ARG A 791 -11.76 -2.88 -9.91
C ARG A 791 -11.99 -1.38 -9.68
N LEU A 792 -12.06 -0.93 -8.44
CA LEU A 792 -12.28 0.48 -8.07
C LEU A 792 -11.10 1.39 -8.45
N SER A 793 -9.87 0.96 -8.15
CA SER A 793 -8.70 1.83 -8.14
C SER A 793 -7.52 1.28 -8.95
N TYR A 794 -7.28 -0.03 -8.93
CA TYR A 794 -6.04 -0.60 -9.44
C TYR A 794 -6.14 -1.23 -10.84
N GLN A 795 -7.25 -1.02 -11.56
CA GLN A 795 -7.45 -1.42 -12.96
C GLN A 795 -7.19 -2.91 -13.23
N GLY A 796 -7.41 -3.78 -12.25
CA GLY A 796 -7.15 -5.22 -12.38
C GLY A 796 -5.70 -5.66 -12.16
N LEU A 797 -4.78 -4.74 -11.84
CA LEU A 797 -3.34 -5.02 -11.75
C LEU A 797 -2.91 -5.71 -10.44
N LEU A 798 -3.76 -5.72 -9.40
CA LEU A 798 -3.46 -6.47 -8.18
C LEU A 798 -3.66 -7.98 -8.39
N LEU A 799 -2.74 -8.76 -7.84
CA LEU A 799 -2.73 -10.21 -7.85
C LEU A 799 -3.02 -10.72 -6.43
N PRO A 800 -4.24 -11.21 -6.13
CA PRO A 800 -4.54 -11.81 -4.83
C PRO A 800 -3.70 -13.08 -4.61
N ARG A 801 -2.95 -13.12 -3.52
CA ARG A 801 -2.08 -14.26 -3.13
C ARG A 801 -2.50 -14.93 -1.83
N ARG A 802 -3.52 -14.42 -1.13
CA ARG A 802 -4.11 -15.07 0.05
C ARG A 802 -5.09 -16.16 -0.39
N ASN A 803 -4.56 -17.32 -0.79
CA ASN A 803 -5.36 -18.41 -1.36
C ASN A 803 -5.55 -19.59 -0.41
N GLU A 804 -4.83 -19.62 0.72
CA GLU A 804 -4.83 -20.71 1.69
C GLU A 804 -5.17 -20.20 3.10
N GLY A 805 -5.69 -21.10 3.94
CA GLY A 805 -6.04 -20.83 5.33
C GLY A 805 -7.54 -20.94 5.63
N PRO A 806 -7.92 -21.11 6.91
CA PRO A 806 -9.31 -21.30 7.29
C PRO A 806 -10.13 -20.03 7.03
N ARG A 807 -11.26 -20.17 6.34
CA ARG A 807 -12.29 -19.13 6.21
C ARG A 807 -13.03 -19.00 7.54
N ARG A 808 -12.45 -18.20 8.44
CA ARG A 808 -12.91 -18.00 9.83
C ARG A 808 -14.18 -17.15 9.94
N MET A 809 -14.49 -16.36 8.92
CA MET A 809 -15.71 -15.56 8.83
C MET A 809 -16.34 -15.70 7.45
N VAL A 810 -17.65 -15.92 7.43
CA VAL A 810 -18.48 -16.02 6.23
C VAL A 810 -19.76 -15.20 6.44
N PRO A 811 -20.16 -14.35 5.49
CA PRO A 811 -19.46 -14.04 4.25
C PRO A 811 -18.23 -13.13 4.47
N SER A 812 -17.20 -13.26 3.63
CA SER A 812 -16.02 -12.35 3.65
C SER A 812 -16.35 -10.96 3.10
N VAL A 813 -17.38 -10.86 2.26
CA VAL A 813 -17.98 -9.60 1.83
C VAL A 813 -19.47 -9.71 2.11
N GLY A 814 -20.00 -8.90 3.01
CA GLY A 814 -21.37 -9.05 3.50
C GLY A 814 -22.13 -7.75 3.56
N TYR A 815 -23.45 -7.82 3.62
CA TYR A 815 -24.28 -6.64 3.81
C TYR A 815 -25.54 -6.88 4.65
N VAL A 816 -26.04 -5.79 5.22
CA VAL A 816 -27.34 -5.68 5.89
C VAL A 816 -28.05 -4.48 5.31
N HIS A 817 -29.23 -4.69 4.73
CA HIS A 817 -30.10 -3.60 4.32
C HIS A 817 -30.82 -3.01 5.53
N LEU A 818 -30.57 -1.73 5.81
CA LEU A 818 -31.17 -1.00 6.92
C LEU A 818 -31.94 0.22 6.39
N PRO A 819 -33.28 0.28 6.51
CA PRO A 819 -34.10 1.39 6.04
C PRO A 819 -34.12 2.55 7.06
N GLY A 820 -32.95 2.96 7.55
CA GLY A 820 -32.81 4.07 8.50
C GLY A 820 -33.00 5.44 7.86
N VAL A 821 -33.44 6.43 8.66
CA VAL A 821 -33.51 7.83 8.24
C VAL A 821 -32.23 8.54 8.65
N ALA A 822 -31.57 9.19 7.69
CA ALA A 822 -30.39 10.00 7.97
C ALA A 822 -30.81 11.39 8.51
N ILE A 823 -30.27 11.77 9.65
CA ILE A 823 -30.45 13.10 10.25
C ILE A 823 -29.21 13.95 9.94
N ARG A 824 -29.43 15.16 9.44
CA ARG A 824 -28.36 16.12 9.15
C ARG A 824 -28.05 16.95 10.40
N ASN A 825 -26.77 17.01 10.77
CA ASN A 825 -26.26 17.81 11.88
C ASN A 825 -25.19 18.77 11.32
N GLY A 826 -25.59 19.99 10.96
CA GLY A 826 -24.73 20.93 10.22
C GLY A 826 -24.35 20.38 8.83
N THR A 827 -23.05 20.23 8.58
CA THR A 827 -22.52 19.58 7.35
C THR A 827 -22.35 18.07 7.47
N SER A 828 -22.44 17.50 8.68
CA SER A 828 -22.30 16.05 8.92
C SER A 828 -23.67 15.34 9.00
N ARG A 829 -23.65 14.00 9.06
CA ARG A 829 -24.85 13.15 9.07
C ARG A 829 -24.75 12.01 10.08
N SER A 830 -25.90 11.54 10.57
CA SER A 830 -26.00 10.35 11.42
C SER A 830 -27.25 9.54 11.13
N ASN A 831 -27.18 8.22 11.32
CA ASN A 831 -28.25 7.25 11.20
C ASN A 831 -28.21 6.30 12.41
N SER A 832 -29.15 6.50 13.34
CA SER A 832 -29.23 5.76 14.60
C SER A 832 -29.58 4.28 14.39
N VAL A 833 -30.35 3.95 13.34
CA VAL A 833 -30.70 2.56 13.00
C VAL A 833 -29.46 1.77 12.60
N GLU A 834 -28.61 2.36 11.74
CA GLU A 834 -27.31 1.76 11.40
C GLU A 834 -26.45 1.54 12.65
N ALA A 835 -26.34 2.55 13.51
CA ALA A 835 -25.54 2.48 14.74
C ALA A 835 -26.03 1.37 15.70
N ALA A 836 -27.33 1.31 15.95
CA ALA A 836 -27.93 0.30 16.82
C ALA A 836 -27.76 -1.12 16.25
N ALA A 837 -27.98 -1.30 14.93
CA ALA A 837 -27.83 -2.58 14.27
C ALA A 837 -26.39 -3.12 14.36
N ILE A 838 -25.41 -2.26 14.11
CA ILE A 838 -23.98 -2.61 14.19
C ILE A 838 -23.62 -3.02 15.63
N ALA A 839 -24.02 -2.22 16.62
CA ALA A 839 -23.70 -2.48 18.02
C ALA A 839 -24.30 -3.80 18.52
N LYS A 840 -25.59 -4.03 18.23
CA LYS A 840 -26.27 -5.28 18.60
C LYS A 840 -25.63 -6.47 17.90
N TRP A 841 -25.41 -6.41 16.58
CA TRP A 841 -24.82 -7.52 15.83
C TRP A 841 -23.42 -7.90 16.38
N LEU A 842 -22.58 -6.90 16.67
CA LEU A 842 -21.27 -7.13 17.27
C LEU A 842 -21.37 -7.72 18.68
N ALA A 843 -22.35 -7.30 19.49
CA ALA A 843 -22.59 -7.87 20.81
C ALA A 843 -23.00 -9.35 20.74
N LEU A 844 -23.89 -9.72 19.82
CA LEU A 844 -24.31 -11.12 19.62
C LEU A 844 -23.16 -12.01 19.11
N ARG A 845 -22.26 -11.47 18.28
CA ARG A 845 -21.18 -12.22 17.61
C ARG A 845 -19.82 -12.15 18.32
N ARG A 846 -19.72 -11.44 19.44
CA ARG A 846 -18.44 -11.23 20.14
C ARG A 846 -17.69 -12.53 20.42
N GLY A 847 -18.35 -13.50 21.05
CA GLY A 847 -17.72 -14.77 21.42
C GLY A 847 -17.31 -15.61 20.20
N GLU A 848 -18.09 -15.56 19.12
CA GLU A 848 -17.75 -16.22 17.85
C GLU A 848 -16.50 -15.59 17.22
N ILE A 849 -16.43 -14.26 17.15
CA ILE A 849 -15.29 -13.53 16.58
C ILE A 849 -14.03 -13.78 17.41
N GLU A 850 -14.11 -13.69 18.75
CA GLU A 850 -12.98 -13.96 19.65
C GLU A 850 -12.49 -15.41 19.48
N SER A 851 -13.40 -16.38 19.42
CA SER A 851 -13.08 -17.79 19.22
C SER A 851 -12.42 -18.05 17.85
N ALA A 852 -12.99 -17.47 16.78
CA ALA A 852 -12.50 -17.65 15.42
C ALA A 852 -11.06 -17.13 15.23
N PHE A 853 -10.66 -16.10 15.98
CA PHE A 853 -9.33 -15.50 15.90
C PHE A 853 -8.49 -15.66 17.18
N ALA A 854 -8.80 -16.64 18.03
CA ALA A 854 -8.08 -16.86 19.29
C ALA A 854 -6.55 -17.04 19.11
N SER A 855 -6.13 -17.63 17.99
CA SER A 855 -4.71 -17.80 17.64
C SER A 855 -3.93 -16.50 17.50
N ASP A 856 -4.61 -15.38 17.27
CA ASP A 856 -3.98 -14.09 17.02
C ASP A 856 -3.50 -13.40 18.31
N GLY A 857 -3.94 -13.87 19.49
CA GLY A 857 -3.62 -13.25 20.78
C GLY A 857 -4.15 -11.81 20.92
N LYS A 858 -5.13 -11.43 20.10
CA LYS A 858 -5.71 -10.08 20.03
C LYS A 858 -7.02 -10.00 20.82
N THR A 859 -7.28 -8.84 21.41
CA THR A 859 -8.58 -8.54 22.04
C THR A 859 -9.64 -8.25 20.98
N PHE A 860 -10.92 -8.36 21.34
CA PHE A 860 -12.05 -8.04 20.45
C PHE A 860 -11.91 -6.68 19.73
N GLY A 861 -11.52 -5.64 20.48
CA GLY A 861 -11.31 -4.30 19.93
C GLY A 861 -10.18 -4.19 18.90
N GLN A 862 -9.20 -5.10 18.96
CA GLN A 862 -8.11 -5.21 17.98
C GLN A 862 -8.48 -6.04 16.75
N LEU A 863 -9.58 -6.81 16.81
CA LEU A 863 -10.09 -7.62 15.70
C LEU A 863 -11.08 -6.84 14.83
N VAL A 864 -11.82 -5.89 15.41
CA VAL A 864 -12.96 -5.21 14.76
C VAL A 864 -12.71 -3.70 14.60
N ALA A 865 -13.19 -3.14 13.49
CA ALA A 865 -13.41 -1.69 13.37
C ALA A 865 -14.72 -1.36 12.65
N VAL A 866 -15.24 -0.17 12.96
CA VAL A 866 -16.37 0.43 12.26
C VAL A 866 -15.95 1.76 11.63
N VAL A 867 -16.15 1.87 10.33
CA VAL A 867 -15.78 3.03 9.51
C VAL A 867 -17.03 3.66 8.93
N THR A 868 -17.06 4.99 8.90
CA THR A 868 -18.16 5.75 8.30
C THR A 868 -17.62 7.03 7.64
N PRO A 869 -18.28 7.60 6.63
CA PRO A 869 -17.85 8.88 6.06
C PRO A 869 -17.97 10.06 7.04
N PHE A 870 -18.82 9.96 8.07
CA PHE A 870 -19.24 11.12 8.88
C PHE A 870 -18.81 11.03 10.34
N SER A 871 -18.26 12.13 10.85
CA SER A 871 -17.86 12.26 12.26
C SER A 871 -19.06 12.13 13.22
N ALA A 872 -20.22 12.70 12.85
CA ALA A 872 -21.44 12.56 13.63
C ALA A 872 -21.92 11.10 13.73
N GLN A 873 -21.85 10.33 12.63
CA GLN A 873 -22.16 8.90 12.67
C GLN A 873 -21.19 8.11 13.53
N ALA A 874 -19.89 8.39 13.44
CA ALA A 874 -18.89 7.71 14.25
C ALA A 874 -19.17 7.87 15.76
N ARG A 875 -19.66 9.05 16.16
CA ARG A 875 -20.07 9.32 17.55
C ARG A 875 -21.29 8.51 17.99
N VAL A 876 -22.32 8.43 17.15
CA VAL A 876 -23.55 7.68 17.45
C VAL A 876 -23.29 6.18 17.49
N VAL A 877 -22.49 5.64 16.56
CA VAL A 877 -22.04 4.23 16.56
C VAL A 877 -21.27 3.91 17.84
N ARG A 878 -20.35 4.79 18.26
CA ARG A 878 -19.55 4.58 19.47
C ARG A 878 -20.43 4.52 20.73
N ARG A 879 -21.37 5.45 20.88
CA ARG A 879 -22.34 5.42 21.99
C ARG A 879 -23.15 4.12 22.00
N ALA A 880 -23.66 3.69 20.85
CA ALA A 880 -24.40 2.44 20.74
C ALA A 880 -23.53 1.22 21.13
N LEU A 881 -22.25 1.21 20.77
CA LEU A 881 -21.31 0.17 21.19
C LEU A 881 -20.98 0.23 22.68
N ASP A 882 -20.80 1.42 23.24
CA ASP A 882 -20.60 1.61 24.68
C ASP A 882 -21.78 1.06 25.48
N ASP A 883 -23.01 1.27 25.00
CA ASP A 883 -24.23 0.77 25.63
C ASP A 883 -24.35 -0.77 25.50
N ALA A 884 -23.98 -1.34 24.36
CA ALA A 884 -24.13 -2.78 24.08
C ALA A 884 -22.98 -3.65 24.62
N LEU A 885 -21.75 -3.13 24.66
CA LEU A 885 -20.52 -3.88 24.98
C LEU A 885 -19.76 -3.31 26.19
N GLY A 886 -20.16 -2.15 26.71
CA GLY A 886 -19.44 -1.40 27.73
C GLY A 886 -18.34 -0.50 27.16
N ARG A 887 -18.03 0.61 27.85
CA ARG A 887 -17.07 1.65 27.41
C ARG A 887 -15.64 1.20 27.12
N HIS A 888 -15.26 0.00 27.56
CA HIS A 888 -13.91 -0.56 27.38
C HIS A 888 -13.86 -1.65 26.31
N HIS A 889 -14.83 -1.66 25.38
CA HIS A 889 -14.90 -2.63 24.28
C HIS A 889 -13.70 -2.56 23.31
N GLY A 890 -13.00 -1.43 23.24
CA GLY A 890 -11.76 -1.24 22.48
C GLY A 890 -11.91 -1.22 20.94
N VAL A 891 -13.12 -1.33 20.41
CA VAL A 891 -13.39 -1.32 18.96
C VAL A 891 -13.06 0.05 18.39
N THR A 892 -12.32 0.06 17.28
CA THR A 892 -11.97 1.31 16.60
C THR A 892 -13.18 1.83 15.81
N VAL A 893 -13.71 2.99 16.18
CA VAL A 893 -14.82 3.66 15.48
C VAL A 893 -14.37 5.05 15.03
N GLY A 894 -14.53 5.37 13.75
CA GLY A 894 -14.15 6.68 13.23
C GLY A 894 -14.41 6.86 11.74
N THR A 895 -13.95 7.99 11.21
CA THR A 895 -13.93 8.21 9.76
C THR A 895 -12.83 7.38 9.09
N ILE A 896 -12.73 7.43 7.77
CA ILE A 896 -11.74 6.65 7.00
C ILE A 896 -10.29 6.95 7.44
N HIS A 897 -10.03 8.16 7.94
CA HIS A 897 -8.75 8.57 8.51
C HIS A 897 -8.40 7.83 9.83
N ALA A 898 -9.40 7.35 10.57
CA ALA A 898 -9.18 6.68 11.85
C ALA A 898 -8.53 5.28 11.72
N LEU A 899 -8.65 4.64 10.56
CA LEU A 899 -7.96 3.38 10.24
C LEU A 899 -6.74 3.58 9.33
N GLN A 900 -6.25 4.81 9.18
CA GLN A 900 -5.10 5.08 8.33
C GLN A 900 -3.85 4.38 8.88
N GLY A 901 -3.31 3.44 8.09
CA GLY A 901 -2.17 2.61 8.50
C GLY A 901 -2.51 1.47 9.47
N ALA A 902 -3.79 1.25 9.80
CA ALA A 902 -4.25 0.14 10.64
C ALA A 902 -5.10 -0.85 9.83
N GLU A 903 -5.07 -2.11 10.23
CA GLU A 903 -5.82 -3.22 9.62
C GLU A 903 -6.56 -4.02 10.69
N ARG A 904 -7.68 -4.64 10.31
CA ARG A 904 -8.56 -5.39 11.21
C ARG A 904 -9.06 -6.67 10.53
N ARG A 905 -9.36 -7.69 11.33
CA ARG A 905 -9.95 -8.94 10.84
C ARG A 905 -11.33 -8.66 10.24
N VAL A 906 -12.15 -7.91 10.96
CA VAL A 906 -13.49 -7.52 10.55
C VAL A 906 -13.58 -5.99 10.47
N VAL A 907 -14.02 -5.48 9.32
CA VAL A 907 -14.34 -4.06 9.13
C VAL A 907 -15.80 -3.93 8.73
N ILE A 908 -16.51 -3.08 9.45
CA ILE A 908 -17.90 -2.73 9.16
C ILE A 908 -17.95 -1.32 8.60
N PHE A 909 -18.60 -1.13 7.47
CA PHE A 909 -18.85 0.17 6.84
C PHE A 909 -20.30 0.61 7.08
N SER A 910 -20.47 1.81 7.65
CA SER A 910 -21.76 2.48 7.86
C SER A 910 -21.90 3.66 6.87
N PRO A 911 -22.65 3.50 5.76
CA PRO A 911 -22.84 4.52 4.75
C PRO A 911 -23.54 5.77 5.28
N THR A 912 -24.36 5.64 6.34
CA THR A 912 -25.12 6.71 7.00
C THR A 912 -26.33 7.24 6.23
N TYR A 913 -26.38 7.11 4.90
CA TYR A 913 -27.47 7.65 4.09
C TYR A 913 -28.75 6.82 4.18
N GLY A 914 -29.90 7.50 4.21
CA GLY A 914 -31.22 6.89 4.20
C GLY A 914 -31.84 6.71 2.81
N LEU A 915 -33.11 6.29 2.75
CA LEU A 915 -33.84 5.94 1.52
C LEU A 915 -34.02 7.10 0.51
N GLY A 916 -33.99 8.35 0.98
CA GLY A 916 -34.14 9.53 0.11
C GLY A 916 -32.89 9.92 -0.70
N THR A 917 -31.79 9.17 -0.59
CA THR A 917 -30.54 9.47 -1.31
C THR A 917 -30.43 8.65 -2.59
N SER A 918 -30.18 9.33 -3.71
CA SER A 918 -29.96 8.68 -5.00
C SER A 918 -28.59 8.01 -5.09
N PRO A 919 -28.43 6.88 -5.81
CA PRO A 919 -27.13 6.25 -6.05
C PRO A 919 -26.22 7.21 -6.81
N GLY A 920 -24.92 7.23 -6.50
CA GLY A 920 -23.95 8.14 -7.11
C GLY A 920 -23.96 9.57 -6.55
N ALA A 921 -24.91 9.93 -5.68
CA ALA A 921 -24.98 11.24 -5.05
C ALA A 921 -24.35 11.28 -3.64
N THR A 922 -23.62 10.25 -3.25
CA THR A 922 -23.03 10.14 -1.92
C THR A 922 -21.62 10.74 -1.88
N PHE A 923 -21.19 11.19 -0.70
CA PHE A 923 -19.82 11.64 -0.45
C PHE A 923 -18.77 10.59 -0.83
N PHE A 924 -19.05 9.30 -0.63
CA PHE A 924 -18.10 8.25 -0.98
C PHE A 924 -18.09 7.88 -2.47
N ASP A 925 -18.97 8.48 -3.27
CA ASP A 925 -18.95 8.38 -4.73
C ASP A 925 -18.12 9.48 -5.40
N THR A 926 -17.70 10.53 -4.67
CA THR A 926 -16.92 11.64 -5.24
C THR A 926 -15.46 11.26 -5.51
N ASP A 927 -14.89 10.35 -4.71
CA ASP A 927 -13.52 9.88 -4.84
C ASP A 927 -13.44 8.37 -4.52
N PRO A 928 -12.98 7.52 -5.46
CA PRO A 928 -12.89 6.08 -5.23
C PRO A 928 -11.93 5.70 -4.10
N SER A 929 -10.96 6.56 -3.76
CA SER A 929 -10.02 6.32 -2.65
C SER A 929 -10.72 6.12 -1.31
N ILE A 930 -11.89 6.73 -1.12
CA ILE A 930 -12.71 6.66 0.10
C ILE A 930 -13.14 5.21 0.37
N LEU A 931 -13.77 4.57 -0.62
CA LEU A 931 -14.18 3.16 -0.52
C LEU A 931 -12.99 2.22 -0.62
N ASN A 932 -12.01 2.51 -1.48
CA ASN A 932 -10.77 1.72 -1.60
C ASN A 932 -10.06 1.57 -0.24
N VAL A 933 -9.94 2.66 0.51
CA VAL A 933 -9.33 2.63 1.84
C VAL A 933 -10.21 1.87 2.82
N ALA A 934 -11.51 2.14 2.89
CA ALA A 934 -12.41 1.46 3.83
C ALA A 934 -12.39 -0.07 3.64
N ILE A 935 -12.43 -0.54 2.39
CA ILE A 935 -12.45 -1.96 2.04
C ILE A 935 -11.09 -2.62 2.32
N SER A 936 -9.98 -1.99 1.90
CA SER A 936 -8.62 -2.55 2.01
C SER A 936 -8.07 -2.64 3.45
N ARG A 937 -8.80 -2.13 4.45
CA ARG A 937 -8.48 -2.31 5.88
C ARG A 937 -8.96 -3.67 6.42
N ALA A 938 -9.89 -4.33 5.74
CA ALA A 938 -10.41 -5.63 6.13
C ALA A 938 -9.44 -6.75 5.73
N GLN A 939 -9.20 -7.71 6.62
CA GLN A 939 -8.45 -8.92 6.28
C GLN A 939 -9.39 -10.07 5.93
N ASP A 940 -10.39 -10.31 6.79
CA ASP A 940 -11.21 -11.52 6.77
C ASP A 940 -12.67 -11.24 6.40
N ALA A 941 -13.22 -10.11 6.85
CA ALA A 941 -14.58 -9.71 6.52
C ALA A 941 -14.72 -8.19 6.32
N PHE A 942 -15.32 -7.78 5.21
CA PHE A 942 -15.79 -6.42 4.95
C PHE A 942 -17.32 -6.42 4.87
N LEU A 943 -17.99 -5.77 5.82
CA LEU A 943 -19.44 -5.84 5.98
C LEU A 943 -20.06 -4.45 5.85
N ILE A 944 -21.16 -4.30 5.11
CA ILE A 944 -21.85 -3.02 4.94
C ILE A 944 -23.20 -3.03 5.66
N PHE A 945 -23.40 -2.10 6.59
CA PHE A 945 -24.67 -1.97 7.32
C PHE A 945 -25.29 -0.63 6.94
N GLY A 946 -26.34 -0.65 6.11
CA GLY A 946 -26.98 0.58 5.65
C GLY A 946 -27.94 0.40 4.50
N ASN A 947 -28.29 1.50 3.85
CA ASN A 947 -29.22 1.47 2.73
C ASN A 947 -28.60 0.87 1.46
N MET A 948 -28.90 -0.41 1.18
CA MET A 948 -28.42 -1.12 -0.02
C MET A 948 -28.86 -0.51 -1.36
N HIS A 949 -29.88 0.36 -1.39
CA HIS A 949 -30.24 1.17 -2.57
C HIS A 949 -29.04 1.94 -3.14
N LEU A 950 -28.14 2.40 -2.26
CA LEU A 950 -26.97 3.19 -2.63
C LEU A 950 -25.98 2.39 -3.47
N PHE A 951 -25.97 1.06 -3.33
CA PHE A 951 -25.01 0.16 -3.95
C PHE A 951 -25.62 -0.59 -5.14
N ARG A 952 -26.66 -0.04 -5.79
CA ARG A 952 -27.19 -0.66 -7.00
C ARG A 952 -26.07 -0.95 -8.02
N PRO A 953 -26.04 -2.13 -8.65
CA PRO A 953 -25.01 -2.47 -9.65
C PRO A 953 -25.32 -1.83 -11.01
N ALA A 954 -25.68 -0.54 -11.02
CA ALA A 954 -26.08 0.21 -12.19
C ALA A 954 -25.30 1.54 -12.25
N GLY A 955 -24.45 1.70 -13.27
CA GLY A 955 -23.59 2.87 -13.47
C GLY A 955 -22.12 2.60 -13.18
N SER A 956 -21.30 3.66 -13.24
CA SER A 956 -19.84 3.62 -13.10
C SER A 956 -19.31 4.29 -11.82
N HIS A 957 -20.20 4.77 -10.95
CA HIS A 957 -19.81 5.40 -9.69
C HIS A 957 -19.30 4.35 -8.69
N PRO A 958 -18.44 4.74 -7.71
CA PRO A 958 -17.79 3.81 -6.80
C PRO A 958 -18.74 2.82 -6.09
N SER A 959 -19.89 3.28 -5.57
CA SER A 959 -20.84 2.41 -4.89
C SER A 959 -21.48 1.35 -5.79
N ALA A 960 -21.69 1.64 -7.08
CA ALA A 960 -22.19 0.66 -8.04
C ALA A 960 -21.18 -0.46 -8.32
N ILE A 961 -19.88 -0.11 -8.37
CA ILE A 961 -18.81 -1.10 -8.52
C ILE A 961 -18.78 -2.03 -7.30
N VAL A 962 -18.84 -1.47 -6.09
CA VAL A 962 -18.95 -2.28 -4.86
C VAL A 962 -20.19 -3.17 -4.91
N GLY A 963 -21.33 -2.60 -5.26
CA GLY A 963 -22.60 -3.29 -5.44
C GLY A 963 -22.56 -4.51 -6.36
N SER A 964 -21.89 -4.37 -7.50
CA SER A 964 -21.75 -5.46 -8.48
C SER A 964 -21.09 -6.70 -7.89
N MET A 965 -20.19 -6.54 -6.92
CA MET A 965 -19.55 -7.65 -6.21
C MET A 965 -20.34 -8.05 -4.96
N LEU A 966 -20.88 -7.07 -4.24
CA LEU A 966 -21.66 -7.26 -3.01
C LEU A 966 -22.89 -8.14 -3.23
N PHE A 967 -23.60 -7.99 -4.36
CA PHE A 967 -24.81 -8.75 -4.68
C PHE A 967 -24.57 -10.00 -5.53
N THR A 968 -23.30 -10.32 -5.86
CA THR A 968 -23.00 -11.53 -6.63
C THR A 968 -23.38 -12.79 -5.84
N GLY A 969 -24.28 -13.60 -6.40
CA GLY A 969 -24.60 -14.93 -5.88
C GLY A 969 -25.59 -15.01 -4.71
N GLY A 970 -26.19 -13.89 -4.27
CA GLY A 970 -27.28 -13.85 -3.27
C GLY A 970 -26.91 -14.27 -1.83
N ASN A 971 -25.72 -14.83 -1.60
CA ASN A 971 -25.28 -15.39 -0.32
C ASN A 971 -24.52 -14.40 0.59
N ASN A 972 -24.39 -13.14 0.18
CA ASN A 972 -23.66 -12.11 0.94
C ASN A 972 -24.57 -11.33 1.92
N GLU A 973 -25.89 -11.57 1.89
CA GLU A 973 -26.79 -10.98 2.87
C GLU A 973 -26.59 -11.61 4.25
N ILE A 974 -26.39 -10.78 5.26
CA ILE A 974 -26.27 -11.21 6.65
C ILE A 974 -27.68 -11.27 7.25
N ALA A 975 -28.21 -12.48 7.41
CA ALA A 975 -29.58 -12.70 7.89
C ALA A 975 -29.74 -12.58 9.42
N ASP A 976 -28.64 -12.77 10.17
CA ASP A 976 -28.66 -12.87 11.64
C ASP A 976 -28.57 -11.51 12.36
N VAL A 977 -29.31 -10.52 11.86
CA VAL A 977 -29.44 -9.21 12.50
C VAL A 977 -30.78 -9.17 13.24
N PRO A 978 -30.85 -8.62 14.47
CA PRO A 978 -32.12 -8.47 15.18
C PRO A 978 -33.17 -7.78 14.31
N THR A 979 -34.35 -8.40 14.19
CA THR A 979 -35.40 -7.98 13.25
C THR A 979 -35.90 -6.57 13.53
N GLU A 980 -35.85 -6.13 14.79
CA GLU A 980 -36.13 -4.76 15.23
C GLU A 980 -35.24 -3.69 14.58
N CYS A 981 -34.11 -4.08 13.99
CA CYS A 981 -33.21 -3.18 13.26
C CYS A 981 -33.47 -3.18 11.74
N LEU A 982 -34.19 -4.18 11.22
CA LEU A 982 -34.53 -4.30 9.80
C LEU A 982 -35.78 -3.49 9.43
N VAL A 983 -36.49 -2.98 10.43
CA VAL A 983 -37.61 -2.06 10.28
C VAL A 983 -37.13 -0.61 10.24
N PRO A 984 -37.83 0.28 9.53
CA PRO A 984 -37.51 1.70 9.60
C PRO A 984 -37.67 2.16 11.06
N GLY A 985 -36.74 2.96 11.56
CA GLY A 985 -36.62 3.26 13.00
C GLY A 985 -37.90 3.86 13.59
N TYR A 986 -38.67 3.06 14.31
CA TYR A 986 -39.89 3.48 15.00
C TYR A 986 -39.90 2.93 16.43
N ASP A 987 -40.27 3.76 17.41
CA ASP A 987 -40.59 3.35 18.78
C ASP A 987 -41.96 2.64 18.83
N LEU A 988 -42.12 1.54 18.08
CA LEU A 988 -43.37 0.78 17.97
C LEU A 988 -43.13 -0.69 18.30
N ALA A 989 -43.99 -1.26 19.15
CA ALA A 989 -43.85 -2.64 19.62
C ALA A 989 -44.54 -3.60 18.62
N PRO A 990 -43.83 -4.57 18.03
CA PRO A 990 -44.44 -5.48 17.06
C PRO A 990 -45.52 -6.35 17.72
N ALA A 991 -46.57 -6.65 16.96
CA ALA A 991 -47.66 -7.51 17.41
C ALA A 991 -47.25 -9.00 17.45
N ALA A 992 -46.35 -9.43 16.55
CA ALA A 992 -45.81 -10.78 16.55
C ALA A 992 -44.42 -10.86 15.88
N LEU A 993 -43.65 -11.90 16.24
CA LEU A 993 -42.36 -12.24 15.66
C LEU A 993 -42.43 -13.62 14.99
N ILE A 994 -41.96 -13.71 13.74
CA ILE A 994 -42.03 -14.87 12.85
C ILE A 994 -40.59 -15.37 12.63
N ARG A 995 -40.29 -16.66 12.85
CA ARG A 995 -38.90 -17.17 12.94
C ARG A 995 -38.57 -18.43 12.12
N ASP A 996 -39.56 -19.09 11.53
CA ASP A 996 -39.38 -20.34 10.78
C ASP A 996 -40.17 -20.34 9.47
N LEU A 997 -39.83 -21.26 8.55
CA LEU A 997 -40.39 -21.29 7.21
C LEU A 997 -41.91 -21.52 7.25
N ASP A 998 -42.39 -22.43 8.10
CA ASP A 998 -43.82 -22.72 8.22
C ASP A 998 -44.62 -21.53 8.76
N ALA A 999 -44.09 -20.78 9.72
CA ALA A 999 -44.69 -19.55 10.21
C ALA A 999 -44.75 -18.46 9.13
N HIS A 1000 -43.69 -18.31 8.32
CA HIS A 1000 -43.72 -17.38 7.18
C HIS A 1000 -44.75 -17.81 6.12
N ARG A 1001 -44.84 -19.11 5.83
CA ARG A 1001 -45.85 -19.67 4.90
C ARG A 1001 -47.27 -19.45 5.41
N ALA A 1002 -47.51 -19.67 6.70
CA ALA A 1002 -48.79 -19.44 7.35
C ALA A 1002 -49.20 -17.97 7.26
N VAL A 1003 -48.28 -17.05 7.52
CA VAL A 1003 -48.54 -15.60 7.43
C VAL A 1003 -48.78 -15.16 5.98
N LEU A 1004 -48.06 -15.70 5.00
CA LEU A 1004 -48.32 -15.43 3.59
C LEU A 1004 -49.71 -15.95 3.17
N ALA A 1005 -50.09 -17.14 3.64
CA ALA A 1005 -51.43 -17.70 3.41
C ALA A 1005 -52.52 -16.82 4.03
N GLU A 1006 -52.34 -16.40 5.29
CA GLU A 1006 -53.23 -15.47 5.98
C GLU A 1006 -53.37 -14.14 5.23
N ALA A 1007 -52.27 -13.59 4.70
CA ALA A 1007 -52.30 -12.36 3.91
C ALA A 1007 -53.21 -12.52 2.68
N PHE A 1008 -53.11 -13.64 1.96
CA PHE A 1008 -53.98 -13.93 0.82
C PHE A 1008 -55.42 -14.25 1.21
N GLU A 1009 -55.69 -14.71 2.43
CA GLU A 1009 -57.05 -15.08 2.88
C GLU A 1009 -57.80 -13.88 3.46
N THR A 1010 -57.11 -13.02 4.22
CA THR A 1010 -57.70 -11.91 4.97
C THR A 1010 -57.80 -10.61 4.19
N VAL A 1011 -56.99 -10.44 3.14
CA VAL A 1011 -56.99 -9.21 2.32
C VAL A 1011 -58.34 -8.95 1.64
N ARG A 1012 -58.81 -7.71 1.72
CA ARG A 1012 -60.10 -7.27 1.16
C ARG A 1012 -59.95 -6.38 -0.06
N THR A 1013 -58.96 -5.50 -0.10
CA THR A 1013 -58.83 -4.49 -1.18
C THR A 1013 -57.49 -4.55 -1.90
N ARG A 1014 -56.38 -4.61 -1.18
CA ARG A 1014 -55.02 -4.50 -1.73
C ARG A 1014 -54.03 -5.34 -0.94
N LEU A 1015 -53.29 -6.17 -1.67
CA LEU A 1015 -52.12 -6.88 -1.17
C LEU A 1015 -50.89 -6.39 -1.93
N VAL A 1016 -49.87 -5.93 -1.22
CA VAL A 1016 -48.56 -5.60 -1.82
C VAL A 1016 -47.52 -6.55 -1.26
N ILE A 1017 -46.88 -7.33 -2.15
CA ILE A 1017 -45.75 -8.20 -1.81
C ILE A 1017 -44.51 -7.58 -2.42
N VAL A 1018 -43.56 -7.21 -1.59
CA VAL A 1018 -42.26 -6.71 -2.01
C VAL A 1018 -41.25 -7.83 -1.85
N SER A 1019 -40.79 -8.38 -2.97
CA SER A 1019 -39.80 -9.45 -3.03
C SER A 1019 -38.74 -9.06 -4.07
N PRO A 1020 -37.56 -8.60 -3.64
CA PRO A 1020 -36.49 -8.12 -4.53
C PRO A 1020 -36.11 -9.15 -5.60
N PHE A 1021 -35.97 -10.40 -5.17
CA PHE A 1021 -35.66 -11.54 -6.01
C PHE A 1021 -36.93 -12.35 -6.31
N LEU A 1022 -36.95 -13.00 -7.48
CA LEU A 1022 -37.99 -13.97 -7.86
C LEU A 1022 -37.31 -15.30 -8.22
N ALA A 1023 -37.81 -16.40 -7.66
CA ALA A 1023 -37.35 -17.73 -8.03
C ALA A 1023 -38.54 -18.63 -8.38
N ARG A 1024 -38.41 -19.34 -9.50
CA ARG A 1024 -39.46 -20.24 -9.99
C ARG A 1024 -39.93 -21.27 -8.93
N PRO A 1025 -39.03 -21.98 -8.22
CA PRO A 1025 -39.46 -22.96 -7.21
C PRO A 1025 -40.30 -22.34 -6.08
N ALA A 1026 -39.97 -21.12 -5.66
CA ALA A 1026 -40.70 -20.44 -4.60
C ALA A 1026 -42.10 -19.99 -5.05
N ILE A 1027 -42.25 -19.52 -6.29
CA ILE A 1027 -43.54 -19.07 -6.86
C ILE A 1027 -44.46 -20.26 -7.18
N GLU A 1028 -43.90 -21.39 -7.61
CA GLU A 1028 -44.67 -22.61 -7.89
C GLU A 1028 -45.02 -23.38 -6.62
N ALA A 1029 -44.41 -23.05 -5.48
CA ALA A 1029 -44.74 -23.59 -4.18
C ALA A 1029 -45.91 -22.85 -3.49
N ASP A 1030 -46.39 -23.41 -2.38
CA ASP A 1030 -47.37 -22.83 -1.45
C ASP A 1030 -48.74 -22.45 -2.04
N GLY A 1031 -48.98 -22.85 -3.29
CA GLY A 1031 -50.16 -22.46 -4.06
C GLY A 1031 -50.24 -20.96 -4.35
N ILE A 1032 -49.10 -20.26 -4.46
CA ILE A 1032 -49.07 -18.79 -4.61
C ILE A 1032 -49.82 -18.35 -5.87
N ILE A 1033 -49.65 -19.05 -6.99
CA ILE A 1033 -50.34 -18.76 -8.26
C ILE A 1033 -51.86 -18.89 -8.09
N GLU A 1034 -52.32 -19.96 -7.47
CA GLU A 1034 -53.73 -20.24 -7.20
C GLU A 1034 -54.33 -19.20 -6.23
N ARG A 1035 -53.57 -18.82 -5.20
CA ARG A 1035 -53.95 -17.80 -4.21
C ARG A 1035 -54.07 -16.42 -4.84
N ILE A 1036 -53.18 -16.03 -5.74
CA ILE A 1036 -53.28 -14.77 -6.51
C ILE A 1036 -54.55 -14.79 -7.36
N ALA A 1037 -54.80 -15.87 -8.10
CA ALA A 1037 -55.99 -16.01 -8.93
C ALA A 1037 -57.29 -15.99 -8.11
N ALA A 1038 -57.29 -16.60 -6.91
CA ALA A 1038 -58.40 -16.55 -5.97
C ALA A 1038 -58.64 -15.13 -5.42
N ALA A 1039 -57.59 -14.43 -4.99
CA ALA A 1039 -57.69 -13.05 -4.52
C ALA A 1039 -58.23 -12.11 -5.60
N LYS A 1040 -57.77 -12.26 -6.85
CA LYS A 1040 -58.30 -11.51 -8.00
C LYS A 1040 -59.79 -11.77 -8.24
N ARG A 1041 -60.25 -13.03 -8.13
CA ARG A 1041 -61.68 -13.37 -8.23
C ARG A 1041 -62.53 -12.70 -7.13
N ARG A 1042 -61.95 -12.43 -5.95
CA ARG A 1042 -62.60 -11.65 -4.88
C ARG A 1042 -62.53 -10.12 -5.09
N GLY A 1043 -61.95 -9.64 -6.19
CA GLY A 1043 -61.79 -8.21 -6.48
C GLY A 1043 -60.60 -7.55 -5.80
N VAL A 1044 -59.68 -8.32 -5.20
CA VAL A 1044 -58.48 -7.80 -4.54
C VAL A 1044 -57.41 -7.43 -5.57
N ARG A 1045 -56.77 -6.27 -5.39
CA ARG A 1045 -55.59 -5.87 -6.18
C ARG A 1045 -54.31 -6.44 -5.56
N VAL A 1046 -53.77 -7.50 -6.15
CA VAL A 1046 -52.45 -8.04 -5.77
C VAL A 1046 -51.36 -7.35 -6.59
N THR A 1047 -50.42 -6.69 -5.92
CA THR A 1047 -49.25 -6.05 -6.52
C THR A 1047 -48.00 -6.75 -6.04
N VAL A 1048 -47.14 -7.17 -6.97
CA VAL A 1048 -45.81 -7.70 -6.66
C VAL A 1048 -44.76 -6.69 -7.11
N VAL A 1049 -43.89 -6.28 -6.20
CA VAL A 1049 -42.75 -5.41 -6.47
C VAL A 1049 -41.49 -6.25 -6.46
N SER A 1050 -40.71 -6.20 -7.55
CA SER A 1050 -39.40 -6.87 -7.65
C SER A 1050 -38.38 -5.98 -8.36
N ASP A 1051 -37.09 -6.26 -8.15
CA ASP A 1051 -35.99 -5.46 -8.69
C ASP A 1051 -35.29 -6.20 -9.84
N PRO A 1052 -35.47 -5.78 -11.12
CA PRO A 1052 -34.81 -6.42 -12.25
C PRO A 1052 -33.28 -6.39 -12.16
N GLY A 1053 -32.72 -5.35 -11.55
CA GLY A 1053 -31.28 -5.17 -11.36
C GLY A 1053 -30.65 -6.25 -10.50
N LEU A 1054 -31.38 -6.72 -9.49
CA LEU A 1054 -30.95 -7.81 -8.62
C LEU A 1054 -31.15 -9.20 -9.24
N ASN A 1055 -31.92 -9.32 -10.33
CA ASN A 1055 -32.20 -10.59 -11.01
C ASN A 1055 -31.46 -10.73 -12.37
N GLN A 1056 -30.46 -9.89 -12.65
CA GLN A 1056 -29.76 -9.84 -13.95
C GLN A 1056 -28.96 -11.11 -14.30
N ARG A 1057 -28.74 -12.02 -13.35
CA ARG A 1057 -27.96 -13.25 -13.58
C ARG A 1057 -28.65 -14.23 -14.54
N ASP A 1058 -29.98 -14.30 -14.48
CA ASP A 1058 -30.80 -15.09 -15.41
C ASP A 1058 -32.06 -14.30 -15.79
N PRO A 1059 -31.94 -13.36 -16.75
CA PRO A 1059 -33.05 -12.52 -17.17
C PRO A 1059 -34.22 -13.35 -17.74
N ALA A 1060 -33.95 -14.52 -18.32
CA ALA A 1060 -34.96 -15.41 -18.87
C ALA A 1060 -35.79 -16.06 -17.75
N ALA A 1061 -35.14 -16.57 -16.70
CA ALA A 1061 -35.85 -17.12 -15.53
C ALA A 1061 -36.64 -16.05 -14.78
N TYR A 1062 -36.09 -14.84 -14.63
CA TYR A 1062 -36.81 -13.71 -14.04
C TYR A 1062 -38.05 -13.35 -14.85
N GLN A 1063 -37.91 -13.20 -16.17
CA GLN A 1063 -39.03 -12.88 -17.06
C GLN A 1063 -40.11 -13.97 -17.01
N HIS A 1064 -39.71 -15.25 -16.96
CA HIS A 1064 -40.65 -16.35 -16.79
C HIS A 1064 -41.47 -16.24 -15.50
N CYS A 1065 -40.82 -15.90 -14.37
CA CYS A 1065 -41.51 -15.68 -13.10
C CYS A 1065 -42.51 -14.52 -13.19
N VAL A 1066 -42.11 -13.42 -13.82
CA VAL A 1066 -42.97 -12.25 -14.06
C VAL A 1066 -44.20 -12.62 -14.90
N ASP A 1067 -44.00 -13.37 -15.99
CA ASP A 1067 -45.09 -13.79 -16.88
C ASP A 1067 -46.08 -14.72 -16.17
N ARG A 1068 -45.58 -15.66 -15.36
CA ARG A 1068 -46.41 -16.55 -14.53
C ARG A 1068 -47.26 -15.79 -13.52
N LEU A 1069 -46.67 -14.83 -12.79
CA LEU A 1069 -47.41 -14.03 -11.82
C LEU A 1069 -48.44 -13.10 -12.49
N ARG A 1070 -48.12 -12.54 -13.67
CA ARG A 1070 -49.08 -11.74 -14.47
C ARG A 1070 -50.25 -12.59 -14.96
N ALA A 1071 -49.97 -13.80 -15.45
CA ALA A 1071 -51.00 -14.74 -15.89
C ALA A 1071 -51.96 -15.13 -14.76
N ALA A 1072 -51.44 -15.29 -13.54
CA ALA A 1072 -52.24 -15.50 -12.32
C ALA A 1072 -53.11 -14.30 -11.95
N GLY A 1073 -52.78 -13.10 -12.45
CA GLY A 1073 -53.54 -11.89 -12.29
C GLY A 1073 -52.93 -10.85 -11.34
N ALA A 1074 -51.69 -11.02 -10.90
CA ALA A 1074 -50.98 -9.99 -10.15
C ALA A 1074 -50.51 -8.84 -11.06
N THR A 1075 -50.52 -7.62 -10.52
CA THR A 1075 -49.85 -6.48 -11.15
C THR A 1075 -48.38 -6.51 -10.76
N ILE A 1076 -47.48 -6.59 -11.74
CA ILE A 1076 -46.04 -6.59 -11.47
C ILE A 1076 -45.48 -5.19 -11.66
N ARG A 1077 -44.78 -4.69 -10.64
CA ARG A 1077 -44.06 -3.42 -10.65
C ARG A 1077 -42.56 -3.69 -10.57
N ALA A 1078 -41.87 -3.40 -11.65
CA ALA A 1078 -40.42 -3.44 -11.71
C ALA A 1078 -39.87 -2.17 -11.05
N ALA A 1079 -39.05 -2.32 -10.02
CA ALA A 1079 -38.45 -1.20 -9.31
C ALA A 1079 -37.22 -0.65 -10.05
N GLU A 1080 -37.40 -0.17 -11.28
CA GLU A 1080 -36.27 0.25 -12.13
C GLU A 1080 -35.65 1.59 -11.71
N SER A 1081 -36.49 2.53 -11.23
CA SER A 1081 -36.07 3.89 -10.86
C SER A 1081 -35.42 3.95 -9.47
N GLN A 1082 -36.05 3.31 -8.49
CA GLN A 1082 -35.71 3.41 -7.08
C GLN A 1082 -35.47 2.02 -6.45
N GLY A 1083 -35.42 0.91 -7.20
CA GLY A 1083 -35.00 -0.48 -6.81
C GLY A 1083 -35.10 -0.92 -5.35
N VAL A 1084 -35.76 -2.04 -5.11
CA VAL A 1084 -36.19 -2.41 -3.77
C VAL A 1084 -35.44 -3.61 -3.26
N HIS A 1085 -34.90 -3.53 -2.04
CA HIS A 1085 -34.29 -4.65 -1.31
C HIS A 1085 -35.08 -5.07 -0.06
N SER A 1086 -36.07 -4.27 0.35
CA SER A 1086 -36.94 -4.59 1.49
C SER A 1086 -37.84 -5.79 1.21
N LYS A 1087 -38.02 -6.68 2.19
CA LYS A 1087 -38.95 -7.81 2.09
C LYS A 1087 -40.20 -7.50 2.91
N LEU A 1088 -41.29 -7.20 2.23
CA LEU A 1088 -42.51 -6.66 2.85
C LEU A 1088 -43.76 -7.38 2.36
N VAL A 1089 -44.72 -7.56 3.25
CA VAL A 1089 -46.10 -7.90 2.92
C VAL A 1089 -46.99 -6.84 3.54
N LEU A 1090 -47.75 -6.12 2.71
CA LEU A 1090 -48.68 -5.07 3.15
C LEU A 1090 -50.11 -5.53 2.85
N VAL A 1091 -50.94 -5.63 3.88
CA VAL A 1091 -52.33 -6.09 3.78
C VAL A 1091 -53.28 -4.94 4.08
N ASP A 1092 -53.92 -4.42 3.03
CA ASP A 1092 -54.79 -3.25 3.10
C ASP A 1092 -54.09 -2.08 3.82
N TYR A 1093 -54.72 -1.53 4.86
CA TYR A 1093 -54.08 -0.67 5.88
C TYR A 1093 -54.20 -1.30 7.28
N ALA A 1094 -54.42 -2.62 7.34
CA ALA A 1094 -54.75 -3.33 8.57
C ALA A 1094 -53.52 -3.88 9.29
N TRP A 1095 -52.61 -4.50 8.54
CA TRP A 1095 -51.39 -5.09 9.08
C TRP A 1095 -50.31 -5.23 8.01
N LEU A 1096 -49.05 -5.30 8.46
CA LEU A 1096 -47.90 -5.49 7.59
C LEU A 1096 -46.86 -6.39 8.23
N VAL A 1097 -46.00 -6.96 7.39
CA VAL A 1097 -44.84 -7.74 7.81
C VAL A 1097 -43.58 -7.16 7.19
N VAL A 1098 -42.55 -6.97 8.01
CA VAL A 1098 -41.20 -6.56 7.59
C VAL A 1098 -40.19 -7.54 8.14
N GLY A 1099 -39.23 -7.99 7.34
CA GLY A 1099 -38.19 -8.88 7.83
C GLY A 1099 -37.16 -9.24 6.79
N SER A 1100 -36.42 -10.32 7.06
CA SER A 1100 -35.41 -10.86 6.16
C SER A 1100 -35.95 -11.86 5.13
N PHE A 1101 -37.19 -12.36 5.30
CA PHE A 1101 -37.75 -13.44 4.50
C PHE A 1101 -38.08 -13.05 3.05
N ASN A 1102 -37.41 -13.65 2.06
CA ASN A 1102 -37.71 -13.40 0.64
C ASN A 1102 -38.98 -14.15 0.19
N TRP A 1103 -40.12 -13.47 0.29
CA TRP A 1103 -41.46 -14.03 0.07
C TRP A 1103 -41.63 -14.81 -1.23
N LEU A 1104 -41.00 -14.43 -2.34
CA LEU A 1104 -41.16 -15.08 -3.66
C LEU A 1104 -39.86 -15.69 -4.21
N SER A 1105 -38.84 -15.87 -3.37
CA SER A 1105 -37.59 -16.53 -3.80
C SER A 1105 -36.89 -17.39 -2.75
N ALA A 1106 -37.25 -17.32 -1.46
CA ALA A 1106 -36.65 -18.15 -0.41
C ALA A 1106 -36.85 -19.65 -0.67
N ALA A 1107 -35.88 -20.49 -0.31
CA ALA A 1107 -36.00 -21.94 -0.44
C ALA A 1107 -37.19 -22.46 0.38
N ARG A 1108 -37.94 -23.41 -0.19
CA ARG A 1108 -39.15 -23.99 0.44
C ARG A 1108 -38.92 -25.38 1.04
N ASP A 1109 -37.65 -25.74 1.17
CA ASP A 1109 -37.19 -27.00 1.73
C ASP A 1109 -36.15 -26.66 2.82
N GLU A 1110 -36.46 -27.01 4.08
CA GLU A 1110 -35.58 -26.76 5.23
C GLU A 1110 -34.28 -27.58 5.14
N ALA A 1111 -34.25 -28.65 4.36
CA ALA A 1111 -33.05 -29.45 4.11
C ALA A 1111 -32.15 -28.85 2.99
N SER A 1112 -32.57 -27.76 2.36
CA SER A 1112 -31.78 -27.09 1.32
C SER A 1112 -30.56 -26.38 1.91
N ASP A 1113 -29.41 -26.47 1.24
CA ASP A 1113 -28.23 -25.64 1.56
C ASP A 1113 -28.49 -24.12 1.48
N TYR A 1114 -29.62 -23.73 0.88
CA TYR A 1114 -30.09 -22.36 0.75
C TYR A 1114 -31.17 -21.97 1.79
N ALA A 1115 -31.57 -22.89 2.68
CA ALA A 1115 -32.43 -22.57 3.81
C ALA A 1115 -31.63 -21.75 4.85
N ARG A 1116 -32.11 -20.54 5.16
CA ARG A 1116 -31.47 -19.63 6.11
C ARG A 1116 -32.39 -19.40 7.31
N TYR A 1117 -31.80 -19.05 8.45
CA TYR A 1117 -32.58 -18.53 9.57
C TYR A 1117 -33.10 -17.13 9.20
N GLU A 1118 -34.41 -17.01 8.99
CA GLU A 1118 -35.06 -15.76 8.59
C GLU A 1118 -36.05 -15.34 9.68
N SER A 1119 -36.13 -14.03 9.93
CA SER A 1119 -37.03 -13.49 10.94
C SER A 1119 -37.78 -12.27 10.43
N SER A 1120 -39.07 -12.18 10.76
CA SER A 1120 -39.94 -11.08 10.35
C SER A 1120 -40.83 -10.62 11.49
N LEU A 1121 -41.12 -9.32 11.55
CA LEU A 1121 -42.02 -8.69 12.51
C LEU A 1121 -43.33 -8.34 11.85
N ARG A 1122 -44.43 -8.68 12.53
CA ARG A 1122 -45.78 -8.25 12.17
C ARG A 1122 -46.19 -7.06 13.00
N TYR A 1123 -46.81 -6.09 12.35
CA TYR A 1123 -47.47 -4.95 12.98
C TYR A 1123 -48.95 -4.98 12.63
N ASP A 1124 -49.80 -4.70 13.61
CA ASP A 1124 -51.26 -4.65 13.45
C ASP A 1124 -51.82 -3.27 13.89
N GLY A 1125 -53.03 -2.94 13.45
CA GLY A 1125 -53.79 -1.81 13.99
C GLY A 1125 -53.23 -0.43 13.60
N HIS A 1126 -53.27 0.54 14.53
CA HIS A 1126 -52.89 1.92 14.26
C HIS A 1126 -51.42 2.07 13.83
N GLU A 1127 -50.55 1.24 14.38
CA GLU A 1127 -49.13 1.21 14.06
C GLU A 1127 -48.91 0.79 12.60
N ALA A 1128 -49.59 -0.29 12.18
CA ALA A 1128 -49.55 -0.75 10.80
C ALA A 1128 -50.13 0.29 9.83
N PHE A 1129 -51.21 0.98 10.19
CA PHE A 1129 -51.80 2.03 9.36
C PHE A 1129 -50.77 3.14 9.05
N GLN A 1130 -50.05 3.62 10.07
CA GLN A 1130 -49.04 4.67 9.90
C GLN A 1130 -47.86 4.20 9.04
N MET A 1131 -47.36 2.99 9.30
CA MET A 1131 -46.23 2.40 8.60
C MET A 1131 -46.58 2.09 7.13
N ILE A 1132 -47.72 1.47 6.84
CA ILE A 1132 -48.20 1.21 5.47
C ILE A 1132 -48.36 2.54 4.71
N GLY A 1133 -48.96 3.56 5.35
CA GLY A 1133 -49.13 4.87 4.74
C GLY A 1133 -47.81 5.54 4.35
N ARG A 1134 -46.76 5.39 5.18
CA ARG A 1134 -45.41 5.90 4.88
C ARG A 1134 -44.69 5.06 3.82
N THR A 1135 -44.66 3.74 3.96
CA THR A 1135 -44.05 2.82 2.99
C THR A 1135 -44.65 2.98 1.60
N LEU A 1136 -45.98 3.13 1.48
CA LEU A 1136 -46.61 3.39 0.19
C LEU A 1136 -46.25 4.77 -0.38
N ARG A 1137 -45.94 5.76 0.45
CA ARG A 1137 -45.39 7.05 0.00
C ARG A 1137 -43.95 6.91 -0.46
N ASP A 1138 -43.11 6.20 0.29
CA ASP A 1138 -41.70 5.98 -0.03
C ASP A 1138 -41.54 5.14 -1.30
N LEU A 1139 -42.51 4.26 -1.59
CA LEU A 1139 -42.59 3.44 -2.80
C LEU A 1139 -43.56 4.01 -3.86
N ARG A 1140 -44.00 5.28 -3.73
CA ARG A 1140 -45.05 5.87 -4.59
C ARG A 1140 -44.70 5.77 -6.08
N ASP A 1141 -43.43 5.99 -6.40
CA ASP A 1141 -42.91 5.98 -7.76
C ASP A 1141 -42.84 4.56 -8.36
N ILE A 1142 -42.89 3.52 -7.52
CA ILE A 1142 -42.83 2.11 -7.92
C ILE A 1142 -44.23 1.47 -7.90
N VAL A 1143 -45.02 1.72 -6.87
CA VAL A 1143 -46.31 1.06 -6.64
C VAL A 1143 -47.46 1.75 -7.40
N GLY A 1144 -47.29 3.02 -7.80
CA GLY A 1144 -48.28 3.83 -8.52
C GLY A 1144 -49.25 4.57 -7.58
N SER A 1145 -50.23 5.29 -8.15
CA SER A 1145 -51.11 6.25 -7.44
C SER A 1145 -51.62 5.74 -6.08
N VAL A 1146 -51.17 6.41 -5.01
CA VAL A 1146 -51.61 6.21 -3.63
C VAL A 1146 -52.78 7.17 -3.39
N PRO A 1147 -53.96 6.72 -2.95
CA PRO A 1147 -55.02 7.64 -2.52
C PRO A 1147 -54.52 8.48 -1.35
N ASP A 1148 -54.77 9.78 -1.36
CA ASP A 1148 -54.37 10.67 -0.26
C ASP A 1148 -55.03 10.23 1.05
N ALA A 1149 -54.21 9.84 2.02
CA ALA A 1149 -54.64 9.48 3.36
C ALA A 1149 -54.96 10.76 4.16
N HIS A 1150 -56.07 11.40 3.80
CA HIS A 1150 -56.76 12.41 4.62
C HIS A 1150 -58.20 11.96 4.85
N CYS A 1151 -58.37 10.79 5.46
CA CYS A 1151 -59.58 10.47 6.21
C CYS A 1151 -59.12 9.98 7.58
N GLN A 1152 -59.46 10.74 8.62
CA GLN A 1152 -59.43 10.25 9.99
C GLN A 1152 -60.38 9.06 10.13
N PRO A 1153 -60.10 8.08 11.01
CA PRO A 1153 -61.04 7.02 11.30
C PRO A 1153 -62.19 7.59 12.12
N GLU A 1154 -63.43 7.48 11.61
CA GLU A 1154 -64.64 7.40 12.44
C GLU A 1154 -64.87 5.94 12.88
#